data_AF-A0A7X7NAN3-F1
#
_entry.id   AF-A0A7X7NAN3-F1
#
_cell.length_a   1.000
_cell.length_b   1.000
_cell.length_c   1.000
_cell.angle_alpha   90.00
_cell.angle_beta   90.00
_cell.angle_gamma   90.00
#
_symmetry.space_group_name_H-M   'P 1'
#
loop_
_entity.id
_entity.type
_entity.pdbx_description
1 polymer ?
#
loop_
_entity_poly.entity_id
_entity_poly.type
_entity_poly.pdbx_seq_one_letter_code
_entity_poly.pdbx_strand_id
1 'polypeptide(L)'
;MKFPVALLCLTAAGIRAMDTLPAQNVQLSELIKPVDVLVVGGSVPAVFAASEIAKSSTSVALVAPRPFLGDDLCDTATYTELRKYLKSPNPILASMAQPPPVILHIAETIPFSYIANKPSNKIHKDTDDFQILKNRQLKAADVGSVQYDDDTDITITLEQETTIDNVIVYFYQRSDFSVDTFELHAINDDNTTTLLQKTQNPSFEEVCFSGPKAVKINAKGIKAKKLLLKLTRPSGINRMLLSEICVQTPELAADDQAKETDFAPYPLQVKRVLDALLLDNNINFMTSSIPVDILKDAKGNVAAVVFANKSGLQIVKAKYVIDATDCALVAKLAGADFRPYKPQTITATRYVLGGKLQTPSEGTFDKVEANIQIPGGNGAIGTSQQVWKYTLDTKMDTLDIKSIMELENKVRDNSWDDDIVEQTARLATRFPFQIVSLNQNDLTPGTLNALRPKNLANLILLSHCADCTENIAPAFADLEFSLNLAQKVASFASNFAKKSVPSIPVPKTIFRQAQYPSVKPLTLPHRFDSLAITSSFAFPVLAEVDVAVVGGGTGGAPAAIAAARQGASTLLVEYLYDLGGTSTIAGITRYYYGNICGFTAEMDAKIGRAKSAPHDWSRITKAEWYRSEIRKAGGQIWTGCLVFGTVLDDQNTVAGIAVATPFGPAIIKAKTVIDSTGNSDIAAAAGAQTQDQDNELAVQGTGLSPQRPGDHYLNTDYIFSDDSDIIDVCKAFILGRERYKNEFDLASLIGSRERRRIVGDFTISPLDIFNKRTYPDTICVSRSNFDSHGYTVHPLFTIQGPDRNSCFADVPLRALLPKNVNNLMVTGLGISGHRDAMPILRMQPDIQNHGYAAGYAAAIAAKDNCGVRNIDLKKLQKHLVEIGNLPKRVLTDKDSYPLSNQQVADAVATLRKKDVDEAEMWKALASVLVSMERATPLLKDAHSHAKLPQDKLNFALILALTGNNAGADTLLHALQDTADWDKGWNYRGMGQYGASVSTLDAIIIALGALNHQPALQPILEKAQKLTKDNEFSHFRAVSIALQQFASEQATDTLVQLINKDEIKGHHQLVSQDPRQFAQNRDPDYRRTKELREIFLAAALYISNPKHPLAKEILNNYANDSRGIYARHAKAILKSKP
;
A
#
# COMPACT_ATOMS: atom_id res chain seq x y z
N MET A 1 65.67 17.15 15.71
CA MET A 1 66.00 17.70 17.05
C MET A 1 65.01 17.15 18.07
N LYS A 2 65.49 16.81 19.26
CA LYS A 2 64.80 16.11 20.37
C LYS A 2 63.93 17.09 21.20
N PHE A 3 62.67 16.68 21.48
CA PHE A 3 61.87 16.77 22.74
C PHE A 3 61.69 18.13 23.50
N PRO A 4 60.76 18.31 24.51
CA PRO A 4 59.64 17.47 25.00
C PRO A 4 58.32 18.20 25.44
N VAL A 5 57.23 17.41 25.54
CA VAL A 5 56.29 17.15 26.69
C VAL A 5 56.08 18.22 27.79
N ALA A 6 54.81 18.60 28.08
CA ALA A 6 54.09 18.37 29.36
C ALA A 6 52.87 19.30 29.61
N LEU A 7 51.68 18.71 29.48
CA LEU A 7 50.55 18.63 30.44
C LEU A 7 50.39 19.61 31.64
N LEU A 8 49.10 20.00 31.83
CA LEU A 8 48.30 20.18 33.07
C LEU A 8 47.99 21.58 33.65
N CYS A 9 46.67 21.72 33.87
CA CYS A 9 45.94 22.46 34.91
C CYS A 9 45.45 23.90 34.65
N LEU A 10 44.20 23.96 34.16
CA LEU A 10 43.04 24.62 34.77
C LEU A 10 43.24 26.04 35.37
N THR A 11 42.53 27.02 34.81
CA THR A 11 41.35 27.61 35.48
C THR A 11 40.53 28.44 34.50
N ALA A 12 39.22 28.40 34.75
CA ALA A 12 38.14 28.91 33.94
C ALA A 12 38.10 30.44 33.82
N ALA A 13 37.63 30.94 32.66
CA ALA A 13 36.48 31.85 32.55
C ALA A 13 36.39 32.37 31.11
N GLY A 14 35.32 31.99 30.41
CA GLY A 14 35.07 32.48 29.05
C GLY A 14 33.99 31.71 28.30
N ILE A 15 32.96 31.19 28.98
CA ILE A 15 31.77 30.68 28.30
C ILE A 15 30.96 31.92 27.90
N ARG A 16 31.05 32.30 26.62
CA ARG A 16 29.98 33.10 26.00
C ARG A 16 28.71 32.26 26.10
N ALA A 17 27.66 32.85 26.67
CA ALA A 17 26.32 32.30 26.62
C ALA A 17 25.98 32.02 25.14
N MET A 18 25.88 30.73 24.79
CA MET A 18 25.22 30.32 23.56
C MET A 18 23.74 30.46 23.84
N ASP A 19 23.06 31.33 23.09
CA ASP A 19 21.61 31.43 23.12
C ASP A 19 21.02 30.04 22.88
N THR A 20 20.31 29.51 23.87
CA THR A 20 19.56 28.27 23.75
C THR A 20 18.45 28.47 22.72
N LEU A 21 18.51 27.78 21.58
CA LEU A 21 17.37 27.70 20.66
C LEU A 21 16.13 27.21 21.44
N PRO A 22 14.96 27.86 21.29
CA PRO A 22 13.76 27.46 22.01
C PRO A 22 13.37 26.02 21.66
N ALA A 23 13.05 25.22 22.68
CA ALA A 23 12.51 23.87 22.48
C ALA A 23 11.26 23.94 21.60
N GLN A 24 11.23 23.19 20.50
CA GLN A 24 10.05 23.11 19.65
C GLN A 24 8.95 22.27 20.34
N ASN A 25 7.73 22.80 20.38
CA ASN A 25 6.57 22.07 20.89
C ASN A 25 6.13 21.04 19.84
N VAL A 26 6.20 19.75 20.16
CA VAL A 26 5.70 18.67 19.30
C VAL A 26 4.45 18.06 19.92
N GLN A 27 3.28 18.23 19.28
CA GLN A 27 2.09 17.52 19.74
C GLN A 27 2.19 16.03 19.39
N LEU A 28 1.99 15.17 20.39
CA LEU A 28 2.00 13.72 20.21
C LEU A 28 0.58 13.19 20.43
N SER A 29 0.08 12.37 19.51
CA SER A 29 -1.20 11.66 19.71
C SER A 29 -0.98 10.24 20.22
N GLU A 30 -1.99 9.69 20.89
CA GLU A 30 -2.01 8.26 21.18
C GLU A 30 -2.13 7.45 19.88
N LEU A 31 -1.32 6.39 19.76
CA LEU A 31 -1.43 5.40 18.68
C LEU A 31 -2.48 4.34 19.04
N ILE A 32 -2.41 3.87 20.29
CA ILE A 32 -3.33 2.94 20.92
C ILE A 32 -3.62 3.51 22.31
N LYS A 33 -4.83 3.23 22.83
CA LYS A 33 -5.21 3.56 24.21
C LYS A 33 -4.18 3.00 25.21
N PRO A 34 -4.04 3.61 26.40
CA PRO A 34 -3.13 3.12 27.44
C PRO A 34 -3.39 1.65 27.79
N VAL A 35 -2.32 0.89 28.02
CA VAL A 35 -2.37 -0.54 28.37
C VAL A 35 -1.52 -0.85 29.60
N ASP A 36 -1.74 -1.99 30.23
CA ASP A 36 -0.91 -2.46 31.34
C ASP A 36 0.46 -2.93 30.83
N VAL A 37 0.48 -3.71 29.76
CA VAL A 37 1.71 -4.21 29.13
C VAL A 37 1.75 -3.86 27.64
N LEU A 38 2.86 -3.29 27.19
CA LEU A 38 3.13 -3.07 25.76
C LEU A 38 4.22 -4.02 25.29
N VAL A 39 3.93 -4.79 24.25
CA VAL A 39 4.93 -5.60 23.53
C VAL A 39 5.40 -4.83 22.30
N VAL A 40 6.71 -4.64 22.16
CA VAL A 40 7.31 -3.92 21.03
C VAL A 40 8.16 -4.89 20.22
N GLY A 41 7.72 -5.20 19.01
CA GLY A 41 8.32 -6.22 18.13
C GLY A 41 7.24 -7.04 17.40
N GLY A 42 7.58 -7.54 16.21
CA GLY A 42 6.67 -8.32 15.37
C GLY A 42 6.91 -9.82 15.39
N SER A 43 7.93 -10.30 16.12
CA SER A 43 8.40 -11.69 16.03
C SER A 43 7.38 -12.69 16.58
N VAL A 44 7.49 -13.95 16.17
CA VAL A 44 6.65 -15.05 16.71
C VAL A 44 6.59 -15.06 18.25
N PRO A 45 7.72 -15.01 19.01
CA PRO A 45 7.66 -14.95 20.47
C PRO A 45 7.01 -13.67 21.01
N ALA A 46 7.10 -12.53 20.32
CA ALA A 46 6.43 -11.29 20.72
C ALA A 46 4.90 -11.43 20.67
N VAL A 47 4.38 -11.95 19.55
CA VAL A 47 2.94 -12.19 19.36
C VAL A 47 2.42 -13.21 20.39
N PHE A 48 3.19 -14.28 20.62
CA PHE A 48 2.83 -15.28 21.61
C PHE A 48 2.81 -14.71 23.04
N ALA A 49 3.81 -13.91 23.42
CA ALA A 49 3.82 -13.25 24.73
C ALA A 49 2.60 -12.34 24.93
N ALA A 50 2.20 -11.58 23.91
CA ALA A 50 1.00 -10.75 23.96
C ALA A 50 -0.27 -11.60 24.18
N SER A 51 -0.40 -12.72 23.45
CA SER A 51 -1.52 -13.67 23.62
C SER A 51 -1.56 -14.28 25.03
N GLU A 52 -0.41 -14.69 25.58
CA GLU A 52 -0.33 -15.22 26.95
C GLU A 52 -0.71 -14.17 28.01
N ILE A 53 -0.35 -12.90 27.81
CA ILE A 53 -0.75 -11.82 28.72
C ILE A 53 -2.27 -11.62 28.72
N ALA A 54 -2.91 -11.66 27.54
CA ALA A 54 -4.35 -11.46 27.41
C ALA A 54 -5.18 -12.49 28.21
N LYS A 55 -4.65 -13.71 28.41
CA LYS A 55 -5.26 -14.75 29.26
C LYS A 55 -5.35 -14.36 30.75
N SER A 56 -4.63 -13.33 31.19
CA SER A 56 -4.45 -12.98 32.61
C SER A 56 -5.27 -11.78 33.12
N SER A 57 -6.29 -11.32 32.37
CA SER A 57 -7.05 -10.07 32.64
C SER A 57 -6.19 -8.79 32.67
N THR A 58 -4.98 -8.86 32.12
CA THR A 58 -4.05 -7.73 31.97
C THR A 58 -4.25 -7.14 30.58
N SER A 59 -4.48 -5.83 30.48
CA SER A 59 -4.62 -5.19 29.17
C SER A 59 -3.28 -5.15 28.43
N VAL A 60 -3.28 -5.53 27.16
CA VAL A 60 -2.06 -5.65 26.36
C VAL A 60 -2.25 -5.10 24.96
N ALA A 61 -1.20 -4.49 24.42
CA ALA A 61 -1.10 -4.12 23.02
C ALA A 61 0.25 -4.54 22.45
N LEU A 62 0.30 -4.72 21.13
CA LEU A 62 1.52 -5.04 20.38
C LEU A 62 1.78 -3.98 19.31
N VAL A 63 3.02 -3.50 19.19
CA VAL A 63 3.42 -2.61 18.11
C VAL A 63 4.64 -3.19 17.39
N ALA A 64 4.50 -3.43 16.09
CA ALA A 64 5.50 -4.03 15.23
C ALA A 64 6.09 -3.00 14.24
N PRO A 65 7.41 -3.06 13.96
CA PRO A 65 8.06 -2.16 13.01
C PRO A 65 7.76 -2.50 11.55
N ARG A 66 7.38 -3.74 11.25
CA ARG A 66 7.09 -4.25 9.90
C ARG A 66 5.61 -4.12 9.54
N PRO A 67 5.25 -4.14 8.24
CA PRO A 67 3.85 -4.15 7.78
C PRO A 67 3.08 -5.45 8.08
N PHE A 68 3.74 -6.42 8.74
CA PHE A 68 3.18 -7.70 9.11
C PHE A 68 3.85 -8.25 10.38
N LEU A 69 3.31 -9.35 10.91
CA LEU A 69 3.85 -10.10 12.05
C LEU A 69 4.64 -11.34 11.59
N GLY A 70 5.54 -11.84 12.42
CA GLY A 70 6.43 -12.98 12.12
C GLY A 70 7.65 -12.57 11.29
N ASP A 71 8.20 -11.38 11.54
CA ASP A 71 9.35 -10.82 10.81
C ASP A 71 10.67 -11.58 11.07
N ASP A 72 10.76 -12.33 12.16
CA ASP A 72 11.84 -13.27 12.43
C ASP A 72 11.84 -14.48 11.48
N LEU A 73 10.68 -14.84 10.91
CA LEU A 73 10.53 -15.93 9.96
C LEU A 73 10.35 -15.48 8.51
N CYS A 74 9.48 -14.50 8.28
CA CYS A 74 9.05 -14.11 6.94
C CYS A 74 10.09 -13.24 6.22
N ASP A 75 10.72 -12.25 6.89
CA ASP A 75 11.77 -11.43 6.26
C ASP A 75 13.04 -12.24 5.97
N THR A 76 13.30 -13.27 6.79
CA THR A 76 14.53 -14.07 6.78
C THR A 76 14.39 -15.38 5.99
N ALA A 77 13.19 -15.64 5.46
CA ALA A 77 12.78 -16.88 4.81
C ALA A 77 13.02 -18.18 5.61
N THR A 78 13.20 -18.07 6.93
CA THR A 78 13.36 -19.23 7.81
C THR A 78 12.04 -19.95 8.09
N TYR A 79 10.90 -19.38 7.64
CA TYR A 79 9.61 -20.10 7.59
C TYR A 79 9.71 -21.44 6.84
N THR A 80 10.68 -21.58 5.92
CA THR A 80 10.94 -22.84 5.19
C THR A 80 11.36 -23.99 6.10
N GLU A 81 11.93 -23.68 7.27
CA GLU A 81 12.37 -24.67 8.26
C GLU A 81 11.26 -25.05 9.24
N LEU A 82 10.08 -24.41 9.19
CA LEU A 82 8.97 -24.69 10.10
C LEU A 82 8.43 -26.12 9.98
N ARG A 83 8.73 -26.81 8.88
CA ARG A 83 8.30 -28.19 8.64
C ARG A 83 8.68 -29.15 9.79
N LYS A 84 9.80 -28.90 10.48
CA LYS A 84 10.21 -29.67 11.67
C LYS A 84 9.22 -29.60 12.83
N TYR A 85 8.36 -28.58 12.86
CA TYR A 85 7.32 -28.36 13.88
C TYR A 85 5.93 -28.86 13.47
N LEU A 86 5.76 -29.55 12.32
CA LEU A 86 4.46 -30.12 11.90
C LEU A 86 3.81 -31.00 12.97
N LYS A 87 4.63 -31.73 13.74
CA LYS A 87 4.21 -32.61 14.84
C LYS A 87 4.46 -31.99 16.22
N SER A 88 4.74 -30.69 16.30
CA SER A 88 4.97 -30.03 17.59
C SER A 88 3.71 -30.11 18.45
N PRO A 89 3.83 -30.39 19.76
CA PRO A 89 2.69 -30.36 20.67
C PRO A 89 2.14 -28.95 20.88
N ASN A 90 2.87 -27.91 20.47
CA ASN A 90 2.38 -26.54 20.50
C ASN A 90 1.45 -26.28 19.30
N PRO A 91 0.15 -26.03 19.51
CA PRO A 91 -0.82 -25.89 18.41
C PRO A 91 -0.53 -24.70 17.50
N ILE A 92 0.14 -23.65 17.99
CA ILE A 92 0.48 -22.47 17.19
C ILE A 92 1.62 -22.81 16.25
N LEU A 93 2.68 -23.47 16.74
CA LEU A 93 3.78 -23.95 15.89
C LEU A 93 3.28 -24.94 14.84
N ALA A 94 2.44 -25.90 15.26
CA ALA A 94 1.84 -26.86 14.34
C ALA A 94 0.99 -26.15 13.28
N SER A 95 0.21 -25.13 13.64
CA SER A 95 -0.64 -24.35 12.71
C SER A 95 0.16 -23.51 11.70
N MET A 96 1.27 -22.93 12.12
CA MET A 96 2.19 -22.20 11.23
C MET A 96 2.97 -23.15 10.32
N ALA A 97 3.29 -24.35 10.81
CA ALA A 97 4.00 -25.37 10.06
C ALA A 97 3.11 -26.09 9.04
N GLN A 98 1.78 -26.02 9.18
CA GLN A 98 0.86 -26.67 8.25
C GLN A 98 1.10 -26.19 6.81
N PRO A 99 1.13 -27.10 5.84
CA PRO A 99 1.15 -26.72 4.44
C PRO A 99 -0.14 -25.97 4.09
N PRO A 100 -0.10 -25.11 3.06
CA PRO A 100 -1.29 -24.41 2.58
C PRO A 100 -2.35 -25.43 2.08
N PRO A 101 -3.65 -25.15 2.24
CA PRO A 101 -4.74 -26.08 1.87
C PRO A 101 -4.98 -26.18 0.36
N VAL A 102 -4.03 -25.76 -0.48
CA VAL A 102 -4.19 -25.70 -1.93
C VAL A 102 -3.76 -27.03 -2.53
N ILE A 103 -4.63 -27.64 -3.33
CA ILE A 103 -4.27 -28.76 -4.20
C ILE A 103 -3.36 -28.19 -5.31
N LEU A 104 -2.04 -28.27 -5.07
CA LEU A 104 -1.00 -27.68 -5.94
C LEU A 104 -0.62 -28.61 -7.10
N HIS A 105 -1.12 -29.86 -7.11
CA HIS A 105 -0.91 -30.87 -8.13
C HIS A 105 -2.23 -31.52 -8.56
N ILE A 106 -2.29 -32.06 -9.78
CA ILE A 106 -3.45 -32.85 -10.21
C ILE A 106 -3.45 -34.16 -9.43
N ALA A 107 -4.50 -34.36 -8.63
CA ALA A 107 -4.73 -35.59 -7.89
C ALA A 107 -4.64 -36.83 -8.80
N GLU A 108 -4.04 -37.90 -8.27
CA GLU A 108 -4.05 -39.19 -8.97
C GLU A 108 -5.48 -39.72 -9.05
N THR A 109 -5.80 -40.44 -10.13
CA THR A 109 -7.16 -40.96 -10.37
C THR A 109 -7.12 -42.36 -10.96
N ILE A 110 -8.09 -43.19 -10.59
CA ILE A 110 -8.34 -44.45 -11.29
C ILE A 110 -8.95 -44.20 -12.68
N PRO A 111 -8.84 -45.15 -13.62
CA PRO A 111 -9.53 -45.07 -14.91
C PRO A 111 -11.06 -45.11 -14.75
N PHE A 112 -11.74 -44.18 -15.42
CA PHE A 112 -13.20 -44.16 -15.54
C PHE A 112 -13.63 -43.57 -16.89
N SER A 113 -14.88 -43.79 -17.28
CA SER A 113 -15.57 -43.02 -18.32
C SER A 113 -16.68 -42.18 -17.69
N TYR A 114 -17.09 -41.10 -18.36
CA TYR A 114 -18.22 -40.31 -17.89
C TYR A 114 -19.18 -39.93 -19.03
N ILE A 115 -20.42 -39.62 -18.67
CA ILE A 115 -21.45 -39.10 -19.56
C ILE A 115 -22.16 -37.94 -18.84
N ALA A 116 -22.18 -36.76 -19.45
CA ALA A 116 -23.00 -35.64 -18.98
C ALA A 116 -24.43 -35.75 -19.54
N ASN A 117 -25.43 -35.41 -18.74
CA ASN A 117 -26.84 -35.41 -19.16
C ASN A 117 -27.19 -34.25 -20.12
N LYS A 118 -26.31 -33.26 -20.27
CA LYS A 118 -26.44 -32.09 -21.13
C LYS A 118 -25.23 -31.96 -22.06
N PRO A 119 -25.42 -31.48 -23.31
CA PRO A 119 -24.30 -31.15 -24.17
C PRO A 119 -23.57 -29.91 -23.64
N SER A 120 -22.25 -29.89 -23.82
CA SER A 120 -21.42 -28.72 -23.53
C SER A 120 -21.56 -27.62 -24.61
N ASN A 121 -21.27 -26.37 -24.23
CA ASN A 121 -21.38 -25.21 -25.12
C ASN A 121 -20.28 -25.23 -26.21
N LYS A 122 -20.55 -24.64 -27.38
CA LYS A 122 -19.62 -24.61 -28.53
C LYS A 122 -18.30 -23.86 -28.26
N ILE A 123 -18.28 -22.89 -27.35
CA ILE A 123 -17.08 -22.09 -27.03
C ILE A 123 -16.07 -22.91 -26.23
N HIS A 124 -16.57 -23.67 -25.25
CA HIS A 124 -15.80 -24.54 -24.34
C HIS A 124 -16.36 -25.95 -24.46
N LYS A 125 -16.19 -26.50 -25.67
CA LYS A 125 -16.81 -27.77 -26.06
C LYS A 125 -16.05 -28.93 -25.40
N ASP A 126 -16.82 -29.89 -24.91
CA ASP A 126 -16.30 -31.21 -24.59
C ASP A 126 -16.00 -31.94 -25.91
N THR A 127 -14.72 -32.17 -26.21
CA THR A 127 -14.25 -32.80 -27.44
C THR A 127 -14.17 -34.31 -27.28
N ASP A 128 -14.46 -35.07 -28.35
CA ASP A 128 -14.59 -36.54 -28.36
C ASP A 128 -13.32 -37.33 -27.95
N ASP A 129 -12.20 -36.67 -27.65
CA ASP A 129 -10.92 -37.27 -27.22
C ASP A 129 -10.68 -37.26 -25.68
N PHE A 130 -11.71 -37.24 -24.84
CA PHE A 130 -11.57 -37.23 -23.36
C PHE A 130 -10.64 -36.11 -22.83
N GLN A 131 -10.47 -35.02 -23.58
CA GLN A 131 -9.29 -34.15 -23.53
C GLN A 131 -9.37 -32.93 -22.59
N ILE A 132 -10.48 -32.66 -21.91
CA ILE A 132 -10.50 -31.61 -20.87
C ILE A 132 -10.88 -32.20 -19.52
N LEU A 133 -12.00 -32.91 -19.37
CA LEU A 133 -12.41 -33.47 -18.08
C LEU A 133 -11.57 -34.65 -17.54
N LYS A 134 -10.57 -35.12 -18.32
CA LYS A 134 -9.68 -36.24 -17.93
C LYS A 134 -8.24 -36.13 -18.48
N ASN A 135 -7.80 -34.99 -19.01
CA ASN A 135 -6.50 -34.88 -19.71
C ASN A 135 -5.30 -34.66 -18.79
N ARG A 136 -5.51 -34.72 -17.48
CA ARG A 136 -4.48 -34.49 -16.47
C ARG A 136 -3.67 -33.21 -16.78
N GLN A 137 -4.36 -32.16 -17.24
CA GLN A 137 -3.76 -30.84 -17.49
C GLN A 137 -4.67 -29.72 -16.99
N LEU A 138 -4.22 -28.99 -15.97
CA LEU A 138 -4.85 -27.76 -15.50
C LEU A 138 -4.35 -26.59 -16.34
N LYS A 139 -5.28 -25.86 -16.95
CA LYS A 139 -5.01 -24.65 -17.76
C LYS A 139 -5.91 -23.51 -17.32
N ALA A 140 -5.73 -22.33 -17.89
CA ALA A 140 -6.65 -21.22 -17.64
C ALA A 140 -8.05 -21.50 -18.23
N ALA A 141 -9.08 -20.86 -17.67
CA ALA A 141 -10.48 -21.09 -18.00
C ALA A 141 -10.80 -20.94 -19.50
N ASP A 142 -10.07 -20.07 -20.21
CA ASP A 142 -10.24 -19.79 -21.63
C ASP A 142 -9.76 -20.95 -22.54
N VAL A 143 -8.90 -21.84 -22.03
CA VAL A 143 -8.28 -22.93 -22.81
C VAL A 143 -8.56 -24.32 -22.22
N GLY A 144 -8.77 -24.44 -20.91
CA GLY A 144 -8.86 -25.72 -20.19
C GLY A 144 -10.20 -26.00 -19.56
N SER A 145 -11.30 -25.47 -20.09
CA SER A 145 -12.62 -25.66 -19.51
C SER A 145 -13.65 -26.28 -20.44
N VAL A 146 -14.60 -26.98 -19.84
CA VAL A 146 -15.86 -27.42 -20.44
C VAL A 146 -16.99 -26.57 -19.86
N GLN A 147 -17.81 -25.99 -20.73
CA GLN A 147 -18.92 -25.11 -20.32
C GLN A 147 -20.27 -25.82 -20.37
N TYR A 148 -21.03 -25.61 -19.30
CA TYR A 148 -22.45 -25.93 -19.22
C TYR A 148 -23.25 -24.68 -18.86
N ASP A 149 -24.33 -24.40 -19.58
CA ASP A 149 -25.16 -23.19 -19.38
C ASP A 149 -26.24 -23.38 -18.30
N ASP A 150 -26.49 -24.64 -17.90
CA ASP A 150 -27.49 -25.07 -16.91
C ASP A 150 -26.89 -26.09 -15.93
N ASP A 151 -27.64 -26.38 -14.86
CA ASP A 151 -27.35 -27.49 -13.93
C ASP A 151 -27.10 -28.80 -14.69
N THR A 152 -26.05 -29.52 -14.29
CA THR A 152 -25.52 -30.64 -15.07
C THR A 152 -25.24 -31.83 -14.17
N ASP A 153 -25.69 -33.01 -14.61
CA ASP A 153 -25.42 -34.29 -13.97
C ASP A 153 -24.37 -35.05 -14.80
N ILE A 154 -23.33 -35.54 -14.14
CA ILE A 154 -22.25 -36.32 -14.74
C ILE A 154 -22.28 -37.72 -14.14
N THR A 155 -22.58 -38.71 -14.97
CA THR A 155 -22.51 -40.13 -14.58
C THR A 155 -21.10 -40.64 -14.83
N ILE A 156 -20.43 -41.12 -13.79
CA ILE A 156 -19.09 -41.69 -13.83
C ILE A 156 -19.20 -43.22 -13.77
N THR A 157 -18.57 -43.93 -14.70
CA THR A 157 -18.54 -45.40 -14.75
C THR A 157 -17.11 -45.90 -14.60
N LEU A 158 -16.87 -46.71 -13.58
CA LEU A 158 -15.59 -47.34 -13.32
C LEU A 158 -15.48 -48.66 -14.10
N GLU A 159 -14.26 -49.06 -14.44
CA GLU A 159 -14.00 -50.33 -15.17
C GLU A 159 -14.49 -51.55 -14.36
N GLN A 160 -14.32 -51.50 -13.04
CA GLN A 160 -14.79 -52.52 -12.11
C GLN A 160 -15.31 -51.87 -10.82
N GLU A 161 -16.09 -52.62 -10.05
CA GLU A 161 -16.54 -52.18 -8.73
C GLU A 161 -15.31 -51.96 -7.83
N THR A 162 -15.16 -50.73 -7.33
CA THR A 162 -13.97 -50.29 -6.61
C THR A 162 -14.39 -49.52 -5.36
N THR A 163 -13.60 -49.65 -4.29
CA THR A 163 -13.78 -48.84 -3.07
C THR A 163 -13.27 -47.42 -3.34
N ILE A 164 -14.15 -46.43 -3.19
CA ILE A 164 -13.90 -45.02 -3.47
C ILE A 164 -13.85 -44.25 -2.17
N ASP A 165 -12.81 -43.44 -2.01
CA ASP A 165 -12.66 -42.57 -0.86
C ASP A 165 -13.03 -41.13 -1.19
N ASN A 166 -12.63 -40.63 -2.37
CA ASN A 166 -12.85 -39.24 -2.76
C ASN A 166 -13.18 -39.10 -4.25
N VAL A 167 -14.05 -38.13 -4.57
CA VAL A 167 -14.20 -37.56 -5.91
C VAL A 167 -13.81 -36.10 -5.86
N ILE A 168 -12.84 -35.70 -6.68
CA ILE A 168 -12.33 -34.33 -6.74
C ILE A 168 -12.78 -33.71 -8.06
N VAL A 169 -13.37 -32.53 -8.00
CA VAL A 169 -13.84 -31.80 -9.19
C VAL A 169 -13.10 -30.47 -9.29
N TYR A 170 -12.46 -30.24 -10.43
CA TYR A 170 -11.81 -28.97 -10.73
C TYR A 170 -12.75 -28.06 -11.52
N PHE A 171 -12.86 -26.80 -11.14
CA PHE A 171 -13.83 -25.83 -11.70
C PHE A 171 -13.29 -24.40 -11.67
N TYR A 172 -13.96 -23.49 -12.39
CA TYR A 172 -13.58 -22.08 -12.50
C TYR A 172 -14.68 -21.15 -11.99
N GLN A 173 -14.33 -19.91 -11.60
CA GLN A 173 -15.29 -18.91 -11.12
C GLN A 173 -14.92 -17.48 -11.52
N ARG A 174 -15.86 -16.75 -12.12
CA ARG A 174 -15.80 -15.31 -12.40
C ARG A 174 -17.20 -14.71 -12.27
N SER A 175 -17.31 -13.39 -12.43
CA SER A 175 -18.58 -12.64 -12.41
C SER A 175 -19.67 -13.23 -13.30
N ASP A 176 -19.31 -13.95 -14.36
CA ASP A 176 -20.24 -14.51 -15.34
C ASP A 176 -20.31 -16.05 -15.36
N PHE A 177 -19.44 -16.76 -14.61
CA PHE A 177 -19.46 -18.22 -14.52
C PHE A 177 -19.06 -18.76 -13.14
N SER A 178 -19.68 -19.82 -12.63
CA SER A 178 -19.38 -20.39 -11.30
C SER A 178 -20.17 -21.68 -11.05
N VAL A 179 -19.69 -22.54 -10.16
CA VAL A 179 -20.45 -23.68 -9.60
C VAL A 179 -20.88 -23.35 -8.16
N ASP A 180 -22.10 -23.71 -7.75
CA ASP A 180 -22.62 -23.48 -6.40
C ASP A 180 -22.48 -24.73 -5.52
N THR A 181 -23.06 -25.85 -5.94
CA THR A 181 -23.03 -27.09 -5.14
C THR A 181 -22.63 -28.31 -5.96
N PHE A 182 -22.02 -29.27 -5.26
CA PHE A 182 -21.55 -30.55 -5.76
C PHE A 182 -22.17 -31.67 -4.93
N GLU A 183 -22.95 -32.54 -5.55
CA GLU A 183 -23.54 -33.70 -4.88
C GLU A 183 -23.02 -34.98 -5.51
N LEU A 184 -22.50 -35.89 -4.68
CA LEU A 184 -22.06 -37.21 -5.11
C LEU A 184 -23.07 -38.26 -4.65
N HIS A 185 -23.53 -39.09 -5.58
CA HIS A 185 -24.46 -40.19 -5.34
C HIS A 185 -23.85 -41.52 -5.82
N ALA A 186 -24.13 -42.61 -5.13
CA ALA A 186 -23.90 -43.96 -5.64
C ALA A 186 -25.10 -44.37 -6.51
N ILE A 187 -24.84 -44.98 -7.67
CA ILE A 187 -25.89 -45.62 -8.48
C ILE A 187 -25.91 -47.10 -8.11
N ASN A 188 -27.02 -47.53 -7.51
CA ASN A 188 -27.24 -48.93 -7.10
C ASN A 188 -27.58 -49.81 -8.32
N ASP A 189 -27.54 -51.13 -8.14
CA ASP A 189 -27.81 -52.11 -9.23
C ASP A 189 -29.22 -51.97 -9.83
N ASP A 190 -30.18 -51.45 -9.08
CA ASP A 190 -31.55 -51.15 -9.52
C ASP A 190 -31.69 -49.77 -10.22
N ASN A 191 -30.56 -49.11 -10.51
CA ASN A 191 -30.46 -47.74 -11.02
C ASN A 191 -31.04 -46.63 -10.12
N THR A 192 -31.34 -46.92 -8.85
CA THR A 192 -31.64 -45.87 -7.87
C THR A 192 -30.36 -45.15 -7.44
N THR A 193 -30.48 -43.88 -7.06
CA THR A 193 -29.34 -43.06 -6.62
C THR A 193 -29.42 -42.79 -5.12
N THR A 194 -28.34 -43.10 -4.39
CA THR A 194 -28.20 -42.78 -2.97
C THR A 194 -27.23 -41.61 -2.81
N LEU A 195 -27.68 -40.50 -2.22
CA LEU A 195 -26.80 -39.36 -1.89
C LEU A 195 -25.74 -39.81 -0.88
N LEU A 196 -24.47 -39.67 -1.24
CA LEU A 196 -23.33 -39.95 -0.37
C LEU A 196 -22.91 -38.68 0.38
N GLN A 197 -22.69 -37.60 -0.35
CA GLN A 197 -22.19 -36.35 0.20
C GLN A 197 -22.64 -35.16 -0.65
N LYS A 198 -23.01 -34.07 0.02
CA LYS A 198 -23.22 -32.75 -0.58
C LYS A 198 -22.14 -31.79 -0.07
N THR A 199 -21.53 -31.07 -0.99
CA THR A 199 -20.48 -30.09 -0.69
C THR A 199 -20.82 -28.79 -1.40
N GLN A 200 -20.90 -27.69 -0.66
CA GLN A 200 -20.99 -26.37 -1.27
C GLN A 200 -19.61 -25.97 -1.80
N ASN A 201 -19.56 -25.21 -2.89
CA ASN A 201 -18.33 -24.64 -3.41
C ASN A 201 -17.56 -23.91 -2.28
N PRO A 202 -16.42 -24.44 -1.82
CA PRO A 202 -15.69 -23.85 -0.69
C PRO A 202 -15.02 -22.52 -1.05
N SER A 203 -14.83 -22.27 -2.35
CA SER A 203 -14.30 -21.04 -2.92
C SER A 203 -15.41 -20.12 -3.44
N PHE A 204 -16.67 -20.34 -3.08
CA PHE A 204 -17.79 -19.51 -3.55
C PHE A 204 -17.66 -18.05 -3.10
N GLU A 205 -16.96 -17.81 -2.00
CA GLU A 205 -16.65 -16.46 -1.49
C GLU A 205 -15.35 -15.87 -2.09
N GLU A 206 -14.55 -16.65 -2.80
CA GLU A 206 -13.32 -16.15 -3.45
C GLU A 206 -13.67 -15.31 -4.70
N VAL A 207 -12.98 -14.18 -4.89
CA VAL A 207 -13.29 -13.25 -5.99
C VAL A 207 -12.60 -13.68 -7.28
N CYS A 208 -13.37 -13.74 -8.37
CA CYS A 208 -12.95 -13.88 -9.78
C CYS A 208 -11.55 -14.47 -10.01
N PHE A 209 -11.51 -15.77 -10.33
CA PHE A 209 -10.29 -16.47 -10.71
C PHE A 209 -10.42 -17.09 -12.11
N SER A 210 -9.41 -16.90 -12.94
CA SER A 210 -9.32 -17.54 -14.26
C SER A 210 -8.63 -18.90 -14.23
N GLY A 211 -8.27 -19.40 -13.04
CA GLY A 211 -7.58 -20.67 -12.84
C GLY A 211 -8.42 -21.73 -12.14
N PRO A 212 -8.14 -23.02 -12.33
CA PRO A 212 -8.94 -24.08 -11.71
C PRO A 212 -8.79 -24.08 -10.19
N LYS A 213 -9.91 -24.24 -9.49
CA LYS A 213 -10.00 -24.62 -8.07
C LYS A 213 -10.52 -26.03 -7.99
N ALA A 214 -10.24 -26.71 -6.89
CA ALA A 214 -10.70 -28.08 -6.66
C ALA A 214 -11.67 -28.13 -5.48
N VAL A 215 -12.70 -28.95 -5.60
CA VAL A 215 -13.53 -29.38 -4.48
C VAL A 215 -13.36 -30.87 -4.27
N LYS A 216 -13.06 -31.27 -3.04
CA LYS A 216 -12.94 -32.68 -2.63
C LYS A 216 -14.25 -33.13 -1.99
N ILE A 217 -14.91 -34.12 -2.60
CA ILE A 217 -16.15 -34.71 -2.12
C ILE A 217 -15.83 -36.06 -1.50
N ASN A 218 -15.91 -36.14 -0.17
CA ASN A 218 -15.54 -37.34 0.58
C ASN A 218 -16.64 -38.40 0.47
N ALA A 219 -16.32 -39.56 -0.08
CA ALA A 219 -17.19 -40.73 -0.15
C ALA A 219 -16.95 -41.71 1.02
N LYS A 220 -15.75 -41.72 1.63
CA LYS A 220 -15.35 -42.57 2.78
C LYS A 220 -15.61 -44.08 2.58
N GLY A 221 -14.86 -44.69 1.68
CA GLY A 221 -14.80 -46.16 1.54
C GLY A 221 -16.04 -46.81 0.91
N ILE A 222 -16.78 -46.09 0.07
CA ILE A 222 -17.97 -46.62 -0.61
C ILE A 222 -17.55 -47.50 -1.78
N LYS A 223 -18.08 -48.72 -1.86
CA LYS A 223 -17.96 -49.56 -3.06
C LYS A 223 -19.02 -49.16 -4.07
N ALA A 224 -18.59 -48.81 -5.28
CA ALA A 224 -19.49 -48.53 -6.38
C ALA A 224 -18.84 -48.89 -7.72
N LYS A 225 -19.65 -49.26 -8.71
CA LYS A 225 -19.25 -49.33 -10.12
C LYS A 225 -19.64 -48.06 -10.90
N LYS A 226 -20.69 -47.38 -10.45
CA LYS A 226 -21.21 -46.16 -11.06
C LYS A 226 -21.49 -45.09 -10.00
N LEU A 227 -21.11 -43.87 -10.28
CA LEU A 227 -21.35 -42.70 -9.45
C LEU A 227 -22.09 -41.64 -10.25
N LEU A 228 -22.89 -40.82 -9.59
CA LEU A 228 -23.55 -39.66 -10.18
C LEU A 228 -23.11 -38.39 -9.45
N LEU A 229 -22.50 -37.47 -10.20
CA LEU A 229 -22.11 -36.16 -9.73
C LEU A 229 -23.11 -35.12 -10.24
N LYS A 230 -23.87 -34.48 -9.34
CA LYS A 230 -24.78 -33.38 -9.69
C LYS A 230 -24.15 -32.04 -9.37
N LEU A 231 -24.22 -31.12 -10.33
CA LEU A 231 -23.61 -29.79 -10.26
C LEU A 231 -24.68 -28.72 -10.46
N THR A 232 -24.77 -27.78 -9.51
CA THR A 232 -25.72 -26.66 -9.61
C THR A 232 -25.02 -25.34 -9.85
N ARG A 233 -25.64 -24.48 -10.66
CA ARG A 233 -25.17 -23.13 -10.94
C ARG A 233 -25.78 -22.12 -9.95
N PRO A 234 -25.04 -21.08 -9.52
CA PRO A 234 -25.62 -20.04 -8.69
C PRO A 234 -26.71 -19.23 -9.40
N SER A 235 -27.67 -18.71 -8.64
CA SER A 235 -28.66 -17.76 -9.14
C SER A 235 -27.99 -16.47 -9.66
N GLY A 236 -28.37 -16.02 -10.86
CA GLY A 236 -27.83 -14.80 -11.49
C GLY A 236 -26.49 -14.98 -12.23
N ILE A 237 -25.91 -16.18 -12.23
CA ILE A 237 -24.73 -16.53 -13.02
C ILE A 237 -25.15 -17.28 -14.28
N ASN A 238 -24.51 -17.01 -15.41
CA ASN A 238 -25.00 -17.48 -16.72
C ASN A 238 -24.47 -18.87 -17.11
N ARG A 239 -23.34 -19.32 -16.57
CA ARG A 239 -22.71 -20.59 -17.00
C ARG A 239 -21.83 -21.21 -15.91
N MET A 240 -21.51 -22.49 -16.05
CA MET A 240 -20.53 -23.22 -15.26
C MET A 240 -19.35 -23.62 -16.14
N LEU A 241 -18.13 -23.52 -15.61
CA LEU A 241 -16.92 -23.99 -16.28
C LEU A 241 -16.23 -25.03 -15.40
N LEU A 242 -16.03 -26.24 -15.94
CA LEU A 242 -15.34 -27.35 -15.28
C LEU A 242 -14.00 -27.63 -15.96
N SER A 243 -13.02 -28.14 -15.23
CA SER A 243 -11.71 -28.53 -15.77
C SER A 243 -11.56 -30.04 -15.80
N GLU A 244 -11.48 -30.71 -14.66
CA GLU A 244 -11.04 -32.11 -14.52
C GLU A 244 -11.85 -32.81 -13.42
N ILE A 245 -12.00 -34.15 -13.50
CA ILE A 245 -12.58 -34.98 -12.44
C ILE A 245 -11.59 -36.08 -12.06
N CYS A 246 -11.33 -36.26 -10.77
CA CYS A 246 -10.49 -37.33 -10.24
C CYS A 246 -11.30 -38.22 -9.30
N VAL A 247 -11.16 -39.53 -9.44
CA VAL A 247 -11.77 -40.52 -8.57
C VAL A 247 -10.65 -41.29 -7.87
N GLN A 248 -10.65 -41.27 -6.54
CA GLN A 248 -9.57 -41.83 -5.73
C GLN A 248 -10.03 -43.04 -4.92
N THR A 249 -9.22 -44.09 -4.93
CA THR A 249 -9.29 -45.16 -3.93
C THR A 249 -8.68 -44.68 -2.60
N PRO A 250 -8.89 -45.40 -1.48
CA PRO A 250 -8.22 -45.10 -0.22
C PRO A 250 -6.69 -45.02 -0.34
N GLU A 251 -6.07 -45.86 -1.17
CA GLU A 251 -4.62 -45.85 -1.39
C GLU A 251 -4.15 -44.58 -2.11
N LEU A 252 -4.83 -44.19 -3.20
CA LEU A 252 -4.50 -42.95 -3.93
C LEU A 252 -4.75 -41.70 -3.09
N ALA A 253 -5.83 -41.70 -2.31
CA ALA A 253 -6.14 -40.60 -1.39
C ALA A 253 -5.05 -40.43 -0.31
N ALA A 254 -4.54 -41.54 0.23
CA ALA A 254 -3.45 -41.53 1.20
C ALA A 254 -2.12 -41.06 0.58
N ASP A 255 -1.81 -41.49 -0.65
CA ASP A 255 -0.61 -41.04 -1.38
C ASP A 255 -0.65 -39.54 -1.67
N ASP A 256 -1.76 -39.01 -2.16
CA ASP A 256 -1.90 -37.57 -2.39
C ASP A 256 -1.87 -36.75 -1.10
N GLN A 257 -2.48 -37.24 -0.02
CA GLN A 257 -2.37 -36.60 1.29
C GLN A 257 -0.91 -36.58 1.80
N ALA A 258 -0.14 -37.64 1.56
CA ALA A 258 1.28 -37.68 1.91
C ALA A 258 2.08 -36.60 1.14
N LYS A 259 1.80 -36.43 -0.17
CA LYS A 259 2.41 -35.38 -1.00
C LYS A 259 2.05 -33.98 -0.51
N GLU A 260 0.80 -33.73 -0.09
CA GLU A 260 0.37 -32.45 0.48
C GLU A 260 1.13 -32.08 1.77
N THR A 261 1.50 -33.08 2.59
CA THR A 261 2.29 -32.86 3.82
C THR A 261 3.80 -32.70 3.58
N ASP A 262 4.28 -32.80 2.34
CA ASP A 262 5.70 -32.69 1.99
C ASP A 262 6.17 -31.23 1.76
N PHE A 263 5.25 -30.26 1.79
CA PHE A 263 5.52 -28.88 1.42
C PHE A 263 5.95 -27.99 2.60
N ALA A 264 6.81 -27.01 2.32
CA ALA A 264 7.11 -25.92 3.24
C ALA A 264 5.89 -24.99 3.40
N PRO A 265 5.64 -24.42 4.59
CA PRO A 265 4.57 -23.45 4.76
C PRO A 265 4.90 -22.16 4.01
N TYR A 266 3.86 -21.35 3.77
CA TYR A 266 3.99 -20.05 3.13
C TYR A 266 4.14 -18.92 4.16
N PRO A 267 4.84 -17.82 3.82
CA PRO A 267 4.87 -16.63 4.68
C PRO A 267 3.46 -16.15 5.03
N LEU A 268 2.52 -16.21 4.08
CA LEU A 268 1.14 -15.76 4.32
C LEU A 268 0.45 -16.55 5.43
N GLN A 269 0.68 -17.86 5.49
CA GLN A 269 0.12 -18.74 6.51
C GLN A 269 0.63 -18.33 7.90
N VAL A 270 1.93 -18.10 8.04
CA VAL A 270 2.53 -17.60 9.29
C VAL A 270 1.88 -16.28 9.71
N LYS A 271 1.83 -15.29 8.81
CA LYS A 271 1.26 -13.97 9.08
C LYS A 271 -0.21 -14.05 9.51
N ARG A 272 -1.01 -14.91 8.86
CA ARG A 272 -2.44 -15.10 9.18
C ARG A 272 -2.68 -15.78 10.53
N VAL A 273 -1.87 -16.80 10.87
CA VAL A 273 -1.96 -17.44 12.19
C VAL A 273 -1.64 -16.43 13.30
N LEU A 274 -0.66 -15.57 13.09
CA LEU A 274 -0.29 -14.53 14.05
C LEU A 274 -1.34 -13.41 14.16
N ASP A 275 -1.91 -12.95 13.03
CA ASP A 275 -3.04 -12.01 13.04
C ASP A 275 -4.22 -12.59 13.83
N ALA A 276 -4.61 -13.84 13.53
CA ALA A 276 -5.71 -14.52 14.21
C ALA A 276 -5.44 -14.63 15.72
N LEU A 277 -4.21 -14.98 16.11
CA LEU A 277 -3.84 -15.08 17.52
C LEU A 277 -4.04 -13.76 18.29
N LEU A 278 -3.78 -12.60 17.69
CA LEU A 278 -4.05 -11.30 18.33
C LEU A 278 -5.53 -10.93 18.28
N LEU A 279 -6.17 -11.05 17.11
CA LEU A 279 -7.56 -10.64 16.91
C LEU A 279 -8.53 -11.49 17.73
N ASP A 280 -8.36 -12.82 17.77
CA ASP A 280 -9.21 -13.74 18.53
C ASP A 280 -9.08 -13.53 20.05
N ASN A 281 -7.97 -12.94 20.51
CA ASN A 281 -7.76 -12.54 21.90
C ASN A 281 -8.10 -11.06 22.18
N ASN A 282 -8.72 -10.36 21.23
CA ASN A 282 -9.08 -8.93 21.32
C ASN A 282 -7.87 -8.02 21.66
N ILE A 283 -6.68 -8.36 21.16
CA ILE A 283 -5.47 -7.58 21.39
C ILE A 283 -5.37 -6.50 20.32
N ASN A 284 -5.33 -5.23 20.74
CA ASN A 284 -5.04 -4.14 19.82
C ASN A 284 -3.58 -4.22 19.37
N PHE A 285 -3.34 -4.20 18.07
CA PHE A 285 -1.99 -4.14 17.53
C PHE A 285 -1.85 -3.16 16.39
N MET A 286 -0.62 -2.69 16.20
CA MET A 286 -0.26 -1.80 15.10
C MET A 286 1.01 -2.29 14.41
N THR A 287 1.05 -2.15 13.09
CA THR A 287 2.21 -2.48 12.25
C THR A 287 2.86 -1.21 11.71
N SER A 288 4.00 -1.34 11.02
CA SER A 288 4.69 -0.23 10.35
C SER A 288 5.04 0.96 11.28
N SER A 289 5.39 0.68 12.54
CA SER A 289 5.67 1.70 13.56
C SER A 289 6.98 1.41 14.30
N ILE A 290 7.96 2.30 14.17
CA ILE A 290 9.33 2.11 14.69
C ILE A 290 9.54 2.97 15.95
N PRO A 291 10.03 2.40 17.07
CA PRO A 291 10.39 3.18 18.27
C PRO A 291 11.47 4.23 17.98
N VAL A 292 11.25 5.46 18.45
CA VAL A 292 12.20 6.58 18.29
C VAL A 292 12.50 7.32 19.59
N ASP A 293 11.68 7.20 20.62
CA ASP A 293 11.98 7.78 21.93
C ASP A 293 11.17 7.08 23.05
N ILE A 294 11.49 7.43 24.29
CA ILE A 294 10.82 6.95 25.50
C ILE A 294 10.45 8.14 26.38
N LEU A 295 9.22 8.13 26.90
CA LEU A 295 8.79 9.05 27.95
C LEU A 295 8.92 8.35 29.30
N LYS A 296 9.55 9.01 30.27
CA LYS A 296 9.76 8.47 31.63
C LYS A 296 8.83 9.14 32.64
N ASP A 297 8.44 8.41 33.67
CA ASP A 297 7.74 8.97 34.83
C ASP A 297 8.69 9.79 35.73
N ALA A 298 8.15 10.40 36.78
CA ALA A 298 8.94 11.18 37.76
C ALA A 298 10.00 10.35 38.51
N LYS A 299 9.91 9.02 38.48
CA LYS A 299 10.87 8.09 39.10
C LYS A 299 11.89 7.57 38.09
N GLY A 300 11.83 8.00 36.82
CA GLY A 300 12.72 7.57 35.75
C GLY A 300 12.33 6.25 35.08
N ASN A 301 11.17 5.67 35.41
CA ASN A 301 10.66 4.44 34.79
C ASN A 301 10.03 4.73 33.42
N VAL A 302 10.04 3.76 32.51
CA VAL A 302 9.44 3.88 31.18
C VAL A 302 7.91 4.02 31.29
N ALA A 303 7.33 5.16 30.93
CA ALA A 303 5.88 5.38 31.02
C ALA A 303 5.19 5.32 29.64
N ALA A 304 5.92 5.60 28.56
CA ALA A 304 5.43 5.45 27.21
C ALA A 304 6.56 5.24 26.20
N VAL A 305 6.24 4.59 25.09
CA VAL A 305 7.12 4.48 23.92
C VAL A 305 6.60 5.42 22.83
N VAL A 306 7.49 6.21 22.24
CA VAL A 306 7.22 7.08 21.09
C VAL A 306 7.59 6.34 19.82
N PHE A 307 6.65 6.27 18.89
CA PHE A 307 6.79 5.61 17.60
C PHE A 307 6.76 6.62 16.47
N ALA A 308 7.62 6.42 15.49
CA ALA A 308 7.51 7.02 14.17
C ALA A 308 6.77 6.07 13.23
N ASN A 309 5.79 6.59 12.50
CA ASN A 309 5.05 5.89 11.47
C ASN A 309 4.59 6.88 10.38
N LYS A 310 3.81 6.39 9.39
CA LYS A 310 3.28 7.24 8.31
C LYS A 310 2.30 8.32 8.76
N SER A 311 1.75 8.21 9.96
CA SER A 311 0.91 9.23 10.61
C SER A 311 1.71 10.26 11.43
N GLY A 312 3.03 10.12 11.49
CA GLY A 312 3.92 10.98 12.26
C GLY A 312 4.38 10.35 13.56
N LEU A 313 4.64 11.19 14.57
CA LEU A 313 5.02 10.74 15.91
C LEU A 313 3.79 10.47 16.78
N GLN A 314 3.70 9.25 17.31
CA GLN A 314 2.61 8.82 18.18
C GLN A 314 3.13 8.04 19.39
N ILE A 315 2.32 7.91 20.43
CA ILE A 315 2.75 7.23 21.67
C ILE A 315 1.84 6.09 22.06
N VAL A 316 2.42 5.14 22.80
CA VAL A 316 1.65 4.15 23.58
C VAL A 316 2.12 4.20 25.02
N LYS A 317 1.17 4.49 25.94
CA LYS A 317 1.40 4.48 27.38
C LYS A 317 1.30 3.05 27.91
N ALA A 318 2.26 2.64 28.74
CA ALA A 318 2.27 1.32 29.36
C ALA A 318 2.83 1.35 30.78
N LYS A 319 2.36 0.44 31.66
CA LYS A 319 2.97 0.24 32.99
C LYS A 319 4.26 -0.57 32.89
N TYR A 320 4.30 -1.50 31.95
CA TYR A 320 5.43 -2.38 31.69
C TYR A 320 5.67 -2.57 30.19
N VAL A 321 6.93 -2.66 29.76
CA VAL A 321 7.28 -2.85 28.34
C VAL A 321 8.07 -4.13 28.16
N ILE A 322 7.65 -4.96 27.19
CA ILE A 322 8.43 -6.07 26.67
C ILE A 322 9.10 -5.60 25.38
N ASP A 323 10.42 -5.48 25.40
CA ASP A 323 11.24 -5.19 24.23
C ASP A 323 11.59 -6.49 23.50
N ALA A 324 10.81 -6.80 22.47
CA ALA A 324 11.04 -7.93 21.58
C ALA A 324 11.69 -7.50 20.25
N THR A 325 12.32 -6.32 20.21
CA THR A 325 13.04 -5.86 19.03
C THR A 325 14.39 -6.57 18.90
N ASP A 326 14.83 -6.78 17.66
CA ASP A 326 16.00 -7.61 17.32
C ASP A 326 17.33 -7.08 17.89
N CYS A 327 17.41 -5.77 18.16
CA CYS A 327 18.60 -5.10 18.71
C CYS A 327 18.37 -4.46 20.09
N ALA A 328 17.29 -4.84 20.79
CA ALA A 328 16.88 -4.24 22.06
C ALA A 328 16.75 -2.70 21.98
N LEU A 329 16.11 -2.23 20.90
CA LEU A 329 15.95 -0.82 20.56
C LEU A 329 15.23 -0.03 21.65
N VAL A 330 14.18 -0.58 22.25
CA VAL A 330 13.44 0.12 23.32
C VAL A 330 14.31 0.25 24.56
N ALA A 331 15.05 -0.80 24.92
CA ALA A 331 15.99 -0.76 26.03
C ALA A 331 17.09 0.29 25.79
N LYS A 332 17.63 0.36 24.56
CA LYS A 332 18.61 1.37 24.14
C LYS A 332 18.06 2.79 24.26
N LEU A 333 16.85 3.04 23.75
CA LEU A 333 16.18 4.34 23.86
C LEU A 333 15.85 4.71 25.31
N ALA A 334 15.57 3.73 26.17
CA ALA A 334 15.34 3.93 27.59
C ALA A 334 16.64 4.23 28.37
N GLY A 335 17.80 4.13 27.74
CA GLY A 335 19.12 4.36 28.36
C GLY A 335 19.66 3.13 29.09
N ALA A 336 19.33 1.91 28.64
CA ALA A 336 20.01 0.71 29.10
C ALA A 336 21.49 0.73 28.69
N ASP A 337 22.35 0.24 29.56
CA ASP A 337 23.76 0.03 29.24
C ASP A 337 23.91 -1.20 28.32
N PHE A 338 24.85 -1.11 27.36
CA PHE A 338 25.23 -2.21 26.49
C PHE A 338 26.71 -2.52 26.65
N ARG A 339 27.07 -3.79 26.52
CA ARG A 339 28.47 -4.22 26.48
C ARG A 339 29.13 -3.62 25.22
N PRO A 340 30.33 -3.03 25.33
CA PRO A 340 31.04 -2.55 24.15
C PRO A 340 31.26 -3.68 23.15
N TYR A 341 30.94 -3.44 21.88
CA TYR A 341 31.21 -4.39 20.82
C TYR A 341 32.72 -4.58 20.66
N LYS A 342 33.15 -5.83 20.60
CA LYS A 342 34.54 -6.19 20.29
C LYS A 342 34.60 -6.68 18.83
N PRO A 343 35.56 -6.21 18.02
CA PRO A 343 35.78 -6.73 16.68
C PRO A 343 35.85 -8.26 16.68
N GLN A 344 35.01 -8.89 15.87
CA GLN A 344 34.89 -10.34 15.81
C GLN A 344 34.43 -10.80 14.42
N THR A 345 34.55 -12.09 14.15
CA THR A 345 33.94 -12.70 12.97
C THR A 345 32.43 -12.84 13.19
N ILE A 346 31.65 -12.41 12.21
CA ILE A 346 30.21 -12.59 12.14
C ILE A 346 29.89 -13.52 10.98
N THR A 347 29.06 -14.52 11.23
CA THR A 347 28.50 -15.39 10.20
C THR A 347 27.23 -14.77 9.66
N ALA A 348 27.33 -14.14 8.48
CA ALA A 348 26.19 -13.58 7.79
C ALA A 348 25.45 -14.67 7.02
N THR A 349 24.12 -14.72 7.16
CA THR A 349 23.24 -15.69 6.50
C THR A 349 22.18 -15.00 5.67
N ARG A 350 21.95 -15.51 4.45
CA ARG A 350 20.90 -15.08 3.52
C ARG A 350 20.26 -16.29 2.86
N TYR A 351 18.95 -16.26 2.63
CA TYR A 351 18.25 -17.31 1.89
C TYR A 351 17.75 -16.77 0.54
N VAL A 352 17.82 -17.60 -0.50
CA VAL A 352 17.30 -17.29 -1.83
C VAL A 352 16.50 -18.48 -2.35
N LEU A 353 15.47 -18.19 -3.15
CA LEU A 353 14.62 -19.18 -3.77
C LEU A 353 14.84 -19.18 -5.28
N GLY A 354 15.05 -20.36 -5.85
CA GLY A 354 15.42 -20.51 -7.26
C GLY A 354 16.89 -20.18 -7.50
N GLY A 355 17.23 -19.73 -8.72
CA GLY A 355 18.60 -19.42 -9.11
C GLY A 355 19.42 -20.63 -9.57
N LYS A 356 20.43 -20.38 -10.40
CA LYS A 356 21.49 -21.37 -10.65
C LYS A 356 22.56 -21.24 -9.58
N LEU A 357 23.02 -22.37 -9.05
CA LEU A 357 24.22 -22.40 -8.21
C LEU A 357 25.41 -21.89 -9.01
N GLN A 358 25.78 -20.63 -8.79
CA GLN A 358 27.07 -20.10 -9.19
C GLN A 358 28.03 -20.21 -8.00
N THR A 359 29.30 -20.50 -8.26
CA THR A 359 30.33 -20.44 -7.22
C THR A 359 30.54 -18.97 -6.85
N PRO A 360 30.20 -18.55 -5.62
CA PRO A 360 30.33 -17.15 -5.24
C PRO A 360 31.81 -16.79 -5.09
N SER A 361 32.16 -15.51 -5.27
CA SER A 361 33.54 -15.04 -5.05
C SER A 361 33.98 -15.16 -3.58
N GLU A 362 33.04 -15.01 -2.65
CA GLU A 362 33.21 -15.24 -1.22
C GLU A 362 31.99 -15.97 -0.65
N GLY A 363 32.16 -16.75 0.43
CA GLY A 363 31.08 -17.48 1.10
C GLY A 363 30.73 -18.82 0.45
N THR A 364 29.66 -19.46 0.94
CA THR A 364 29.20 -20.78 0.48
C THR A 364 27.68 -20.84 0.34
N PHE A 365 27.20 -21.66 -0.59
CA PHE A 365 25.79 -22.02 -0.72
C PHE A 365 25.56 -23.44 -0.22
N ASP A 366 24.62 -23.58 0.71
CA ASP A 366 24.12 -24.87 1.19
C ASP A 366 22.68 -25.08 0.71
N LYS A 367 22.38 -26.30 0.30
CA LYS A 367 21.02 -26.70 -0.04
C LYS A 367 20.21 -26.84 1.24
N VAL A 368 19.08 -26.14 1.34
CA VAL A 368 18.10 -26.41 2.41
C VAL A 368 17.26 -27.61 1.98
N GLU A 369 17.01 -28.57 2.87
CA GLU A 369 16.25 -29.81 2.53
C GLU A 369 14.80 -29.54 2.07
N ALA A 370 14.29 -28.31 2.26
CA ALA A 370 12.95 -27.91 1.86
C ALA A 370 12.86 -27.42 0.40
N ASN A 371 11.87 -27.94 -0.32
CA ASN A 371 11.39 -27.36 -1.58
C ASN A 371 10.13 -26.53 -1.30
N ILE A 372 10.03 -25.36 -1.93
CA ILE A 372 8.81 -24.56 -1.90
C ILE A 372 8.04 -24.82 -3.18
N GLN A 373 6.82 -25.33 -3.06
CA GLN A 373 5.87 -25.26 -4.17
C GLN A 373 5.34 -23.84 -4.23
N ILE A 374 5.35 -23.25 -5.41
CA ILE A 374 4.76 -21.95 -5.65
C ILE A 374 3.44 -22.17 -6.35
N PRO A 375 2.32 -21.60 -5.87
CA PRO A 375 1.06 -21.66 -6.59
C PRO A 375 1.25 -21.14 -8.02
N GLY A 376 0.75 -21.86 -9.02
CA GLY A 376 0.84 -21.36 -10.38
C GLY A 376 -0.08 -20.15 -10.56
N GLY A 377 0.39 -19.17 -11.34
CA GLY A 377 -0.42 -18.01 -11.69
C GLY A 377 -1.63 -18.41 -12.52
N ASN A 378 -2.78 -17.75 -12.29
CA ASN A 378 -4.04 -18.05 -13.00
C ASN A 378 -4.41 -19.55 -12.97
N GLY A 379 -4.11 -20.23 -11.85
CA GLY A 379 -4.40 -21.65 -11.59
C GLY A 379 -3.62 -22.65 -12.45
N ALA A 380 -2.47 -22.26 -12.98
CA ALA A 380 -1.48 -23.24 -13.43
C ALA A 380 -1.05 -24.14 -12.26
N ILE A 381 -0.57 -25.35 -12.59
CA ILE A 381 0.11 -26.22 -11.62
C ILE A 381 1.32 -25.46 -11.08
N GLY A 382 1.55 -25.55 -9.78
CA GLY A 382 2.67 -24.88 -9.14
C GLY A 382 4.03 -25.37 -9.63
N THR A 383 5.06 -24.57 -9.43
CA THR A 383 6.45 -25.01 -9.66
C THR A 383 7.15 -25.23 -8.34
N SER A 384 7.97 -26.28 -8.29
CA SER A 384 8.86 -26.52 -7.15
C SER A 384 10.13 -25.69 -7.30
N GLN A 385 10.50 -24.95 -6.27
CA GLN A 385 11.74 -24.19 -6.24
C GLN A 385 12.60 -24.62 -5.06
N GLN A 386 13.90 -24.71 -5.33
CA GLN A 386 14.91 -25.01 -4.34
C GLN A 386 15.21 -23.76 -3.51
N VAL A 387 15.32 -23.94 -2.19
CA VAL A 387 15.82 -22.92 -1.27
C VAL A 387 17.32 -23.11 -1.06
N TRP A 388 18.08 -22.04 -1.21
CA TRP A 388 19.51 -22.00 -0.94
C TRP A 388 19.81 -21.11 0.25
N LYS A 389 20.70 -21.57 1.12
CA LYS A 389 21.26 -20.79 2.22
C LYS A 389 22.67 -20.35 1.84
N TYR A 390 22.86 -19.05 1.69
CA TYR A 390 24.18 -18.44 1.54
C TYR A 390 24.75 -18.06 2.90
N THR A 391 26.01 -18.43 3.14
CA THR A 391 26.74 -18.13 4.36
C THR A 391 28.05 -17.41 4.05
N LEU A 392 28.34 -16.32 4.76
CA LEU A 392 29.61 -15.58 4.68
C LEU A 392 30.14 -15.28 6.08
N ASP A 393 31.30 -15.84 6.41
CA ASP A 393 32.05 -15.43 7.58
C ASP A 393 32.90 -14.20 7.23
N THR A 394 32.67 -13.09 7.93
CA THR A 394 33.45 -11.88 7.73
C THR A 394 33.81 -11.23 9.06
N LYS A 395 34.98 -10.60 9.11
CA LYS A 395 35.34 -9.76 10.23
C LYS A 395 34.49 -8.49 10.21
N MET A 396 33.97 -8.11 11.37
CA MET A 396 33.21 -6.90 11.57
C MET A 396 33.84 -6.11 12.72
N ASP A 397 34.28 -4.88 12.45
CA ASP A 397 35.02 -4.06 13.42
C ASP A 397 34.09 -3.18 14.28
N THR A 398 32.96 -2.74 13.74
CA THR A 398 31.95 -1.96 14.46
C THR A 398 30.55 -2.54 14.24
N LEU A 399 29.68 -2.31 15.21
CA LEU A 399 28.28 -2.72 15.15
C LEU A 399 27.37 -1.50 15.04
N ASP A 400 27.47 -0.82 13.89
CA ASP A 400 26.66 0.34 13.51
C ASP A 400 25.92 0.09 12.19
N ILE A 401 24.98 0.98 11.86
CA ILE A 401 24.15 0.85 10.66
C ILE A 401 24.98 0.80 9.37
N LYS A 402 26.06 1.57 9.29
CA LYS A 402 26.88 1.65 8.09
C LYS A 402 27.57 0.31 7.83
N SER A 403 28.17 -0.27 8.86
CA SER A 403 28.83 -1.58 8.80
C SER A 403 27.83 -2.71 8.50
N ILE A 404 26.63 -2.67 9.08
CA ILE A 404 25.59 -3.68 8.83
C ILE A 404 25.03 -3.57 7.40
N MET A 405 24.75 -2.36 6.91
CA MET A 405 24.26 -2.15 5.55
C MET A 405 25.33 -2.50 4.50
N GLU A 406 26.61 -2.25 4.78
CA GLU A 406 27.68 -2.69 3.89
C GLU A 406 27.81 -4.22 3.86
N LEU A 407 27.67 -4.89 5.01
CA LEU A 407 27.61 -6.34 5.08
C LEU A 407 26.43 -6.91 4.28
N GLU A 408 25.23 -6.34 4.44
CA GLU A 408 24.04 -6.75 3.69
C GLU A 408 24.26 -6.60 2.18
N ASN A 409 24.81 -5.48 1.74
CA ASN A 409 25.12 -5.26 0.33
C ASN A 409 26.19 -6.24 -0.18
N LYS A 410 27.26 -6.48 0.57
CA LYS A 410 28.30 -7.44 0.22
C LYS A 410 27.74 -8.84 0.05
N VAL A 411 26.87 -9.27 0.97
CA VAL A 411 26.19 -10.57 0.90
C VAL A 411 25.29 -10.64 -0.32
N ARG A 412 24.49 -9.61 -0.61
CA ARG A 412 23.65 -9.55 -1.82
C ARG A 412 24.49 -9.61 -3.10
N ASP A 413 25.59 -8.86 -3.15
CA ASP A 413 26.52 -8.85 -4.30
C ASP A 413 27.09 -10.26 -4.59
N ASN A 414 27.37 -11.06 -3.56
CA ASN A 414 27.93 -12.41 -3.70
C ASN A 414 26.88 -13.52 -3.87
N SER A 415 25.61 -13.24 -3.65
CA SER A 415 24.53 -14.25 -3.67
C SER A 415 23.42 -13.95 -4.67
N TRP A 416 23.69 -13.04 -5.62
CA TRP A 416 22.76 -12.64 -6.68
C TRP A 416 22.90 -13.54 -7.93
N ASP A 417 21.76 -13.91 -8.54
CA ASP A 417 21.65 -14.63 -9.81
C ASP A 417 20.32 -14.26 -10.51
N ASP A 418 20.30 -14.22 -11.84
CA ASP A 418 19.13 -13.78 -12.62
C ASP A 418 17.93 -14.74 -12.54
N ASP A 419 18.16 -16.02 -12.18
CA ASP A 419 17.10 -17.02 -12.06
C ASP A 419 16.50 -17.06 -10.62
N ILE A 420 16.91 -16.15 -9.73
CA ILE A 420 16.29 -15.99 -8.39
C ILE A 420 14.87 -15.47 -8.55
N VAL A 421 13.92 -16.18 -7.92
CA VAL A 421 12.48 -15.87 -8.01
C VAL A 421 11.91 -15.26 -6.74
N GLU A 422 12.59 -15.44 -5.60
CA GLU A 422 12.30 -14.77 -4.32
C GLU A 422 13.54 -14.77 -3.42
N GLN A 423 13.60 -13.84 -2.46
CA GLN A 423 14.76 -13.68 -1.58
C GLN A 423 14.38 -13.15 -0.19
N THR A 424 15.27 -13.32 0.78
CA THR A 424 15.10 -12.64 2.08
C THR A 424 15.14 -11.13 1.92
N ALA A 425 14.23 -10.45 2.63
CA ALA A 425 14.26 -9.00 2.76
C ALA A 425 15.52 -8.54 3.50
N ARG A 426 15.93 -9.21 4.58
CA ARG A 426 17.14 -8.87 5.35
C ARG A 426 17.95 -10.10 5.69
N LEU A 427 19.19 -9.90 6.12
CA LEU A 427 20.03 -11.00 6.62
C LEU A 427 19.34 -11.74 7.77
N ALA A 428 19.37 -13.07 7.74
CA ALA A 428 18.92 -13.95 8.83
C ALA A 428 19.92 -13.98 10.02
N THR A 429 20.73 -12.94 10.14
CA THR A 429 21.87 -12.87 11.05
C THR A 429 21.47 -12.16 12.34
N ARG A 430 21.64 -12.85 13.48
CA ARG A 430 21.42 -12.26 14.80
C ARG A 430 22.70 -11.55 15.25
N PHE A 431 22.70 -10.23 15.16
CA PHE A 431 23.84 -9.42 15.56
C PHE A 431 24.05 -9.44 17.08
N PRO A 432 25.30 -9.51 17.57
CA PRO A 432 25.60 -9.75 18.99
C PRO A 432 25.54 -8.46 19.82
N PHE A 433 24.40 -7.76 19.77
CA PHE A 433 24.08 -6.73 20.75
C PHE A 433 23.87 -7.40 22.10
N GLN A 434 24.50 -6.89 23.15
CA GLN A 434 24.37 -7.47 24.49
C GLN A 434 24.14 -6.34 25.50
N ILE A 435 23.01 -6.40 26.21
CA ILE A 435 22.72 -5.45 27.29
C ILE A 435 23.63 -5.71 28.50
N VAL A 436 23.63 -4.79 29.46
CA VAL A 436 24.07 -5.06 30.83
C VAL A 436 22.83 -5.27 31.71
N SER A 437 22.68 -6.48 32.23
CA SER A 437 21.49 -6.90 32.96
C SER A 437 21.63 -6.75 34.48
N LEU A 438 20.54 -7.05 35.23
CA LEU A 438 20.55 -7.10 36.70
C LEU A 438 21.53 -8.15 37.23
N ASN A 439 21.63 -9.31 36.56
CA ASN A 439 22.60 -10.33 36.88
C ASN A 439 22.88 -11.19 35.63
N GLN A 440 24.16 -11.31 35.28
CA GLN A 440 24.62 -12.14 34.18
C GLN A 440 24.59 -13.60 34.62
N ASN A 441 23.58 -14.34 34.17
CA ASN A 441 23.40 -15.77 34.42
C ASN A 441 22.89 -16.45 33.14
N ASP A 442 23.07 -17.76 33.02
CA ASP A 442 22.40 -18.55 32.00
C ASP A 442 20.87 -18.51 32.20
N LEU A 443 20.11 -18.55 31.10
CA LEU A 443 18.64 -18.63 31.09
C LEU A 443 18.17 -20.01 31.59
N THR A 444 18.43 -20.30 32.86
CA THR A 444 17.99 -21.51 33.54
C THR A 444 16.55 -21.36 34.08
N PRO A 445 15.84 -22.47 34.35
CA PRO A 445 14.47 -22.41 34.87
C PRO A 445 14.37 -21.59 36.17
N GLY A 446 13.68 -20.43 36.09
CA GLY A 446 13.32 -19.63 37.27
C GLY A 446 13.98 -18.24 37.36
N THR A 447 14.96 -17.91 36.51
CA THR A 447 15.59 -16.57 36.54
C THR A 447 15.48 -15.85 35.20
N LEU A 448 14.84 -14.67 35.21
CA LEU A 448 14.72 -13.76 34.05
C LEU A 448 15.70 -12.59 34.15
N ASN A 449 16.67 -12.64 35.07
CA ASN A 449 17.52 -11.49 35.39
C ASN A 449 18.43 -11.07 34.23
N ALA A 450 18.89 -12.03 33.40
CA ALA A 450 19.68 -11.75 32.20
C ALA A 450 18.93 -10.94 31.12
N LEU A 451 17.59 -10.96 31.17
CA LEU A 451 16.70 -10.23 30.26
C LEU A 451 16.25 -8.87 30.82
N ARG A 452 16.64 -8.54 32.05
CA ARG A 452 16.21 -7.33 32.75
C ARG A 452 17.36 -6.33 32.80
N PRO A 453 17.28 -5.18 32.12
CA PRO A 453 18.35 -4.19 32.16
C PRO A 453 18.58 -3.69 33.58
N LYS A 454 19.86 -3.50 33.97
CA LYS A 454 20.27 -3.25 35.36
C LYS A 454 19.56 -2.06 36.03
N ASN A 455 19.17 -1.05 35.26
CA ASN A 455 18.64 0.23 35.75
C ASN A 455 17.22 0.54 35.24
N LEU A 456 16.50 -0.42 34.67
CA LEU A 456 15.15 -0.22 34.13
C LEU A 456 14.19 -1.26 34.73
N ALA A 457 13.51 -0.88 35.81
CA ALA A 457 12.68 -1.81 36.58
C ALA A 457 11.45 -2.31 35.83
N ASN A 458 10.92 -1.51 34.90
CA ASN A 458 9.66 -1.77 34.19
C ASN A 458 9.82 -2.12 32.70
N LEU A 459 10.98 -2.68 32.35
CA LEU A 459 11.29 -3.17 31.02
C LEU A 459 11.92 -4.56 31.10
N ILE A 460 11.56 -5.46 30.19
CA ILE A 460 12.21 -6.76 30.00
C ILE A 460 12.44 -7.02 28.52
N LEU A 461 13.51 -7.72 28.18
CA LEU A 461 13.77 -8.16 26.83
C LEU A 461 13.10 -9.50 26.53
N LEU A 462 12.75 -9.67 25.25
CA LEU A 462 12.39 -10.95 24.64
C LEU A 462 13.13 -11.08 23.30
N SER A 463 14.47 -11.07 23.37
CA SER A 463 15.35 -11.20 22.21
C SER A 463 16.69 -11.83 22.61
N HIS A 464 17.52 -12.18 21.62
CA HIS A 464 18.85 -12.75 21.84
C HIS A 464 19.86 -11.76 22.46
N CYS A 465 19.45 -10.50 22.67
CA CYS A 465 20.30 -9.46 23.26
C CYS A 465 20.52 -9.59 24.78
N ALA A 466 20.08 -10.69 25.39
CA ALA A 466 20.21 -10.93 26.83
C ALA A 466 21.69 -11.02 27.27
N ASP A 467 21.98 -10.58 28.48
CA ASP A 467 23.32 -10.61 29.07
C ASP A 467 23.57 -12.00 29.68
N CYS A 468 23.84 -12.98 28.82
CA CYS A 468 24.20 -14.34 29.20
C CYS A 468 25.71 -14.57 29.14
N THR A 469 26.18 -15.58 29.87
CA THR A 469 27.57 -16.05 29.85
C THR A 469 27.92 -16.74 28.53
N GLU A 470 26.97 -17.47 27.95
CA GLU A 470 27.09 -18.12 26.65
C GLU A 470 26.32 -17.36 25.55
N ASN A 471 26.72 -17.58 24.29
CA ASN A 471 25.98 -17.03 23.15
C ASN A 471 24.65 -17.80 22.96
N ILE A 472 23.56 -17.16 23.35
CA ILE A 472 22.20 -17.72 23.27
C ILE A 472 21.53 -17.49 21.91
N ALA A 473 22.14 -16.74 20.98
CA ALA A 473 21.53 -16.44 19.68
C ALA A 473 21.11 -17.70 18.89
N PRO A 474 21.87 -18.82 18.91
CA PRO A 474 21.42 -20.08 18.30
C PRO A 474 20.17 -20.67 18.99
N ALA A 475 20.05 -20.56 20.31
CA ALA A 475 18.88 -21.05 21.05
C ALA A 475 17.60 -20.26 20.70
N PHE A 476 17.73 -18.95 20.44
CA PHE A 476 16.64 -18.11 19.92
C PHE A 476 16.22 -18.45 18.48
N ALA A 477 16.99 -19.26 17.75
CA ALA A 477 16.55 -19.82 16.46
C ALA A 477 15.59 -21.01 16.64
N ASP A 478 15.56 -21.63 17.82
CA ASP A 478 14.56 -22.63 18.17
C ASP A 478 13.29 -21.94 18.71
N LEU A 479 12.19 -22.13 17.98
CA LEU A 479 10.91 -21.55 18.35
C LEU A 479 10.33 -22.18 19.62
N GLU A 480 10.59 -23.46 19.92
CA GLU A 480 10.10 -24.06 21.16
C GLU A 480 10.75 -23.42 22.38
N PHE A 481 12.07 -23.24 22.36
CA PHE A 481 12.79 -22.46 23.37
C PHE A 481 12.23 -21.03 23.49
N SER A 482 12.07 -20.33 22.36
CA SER A 482 11.65 -18.93 22.34
C SER A 482 10.21 -18.73 22.84
N LEU A 483 9.28 -19.65 22.51
CA LEU A 483 7.90 -19.61 23.00
C LEU A 483 7.81 -19.94 24.49
N ASN A 484 8.59 -20.91 24.97
CA ASN A 484 8.68 -21.22 26.40
C ASN A 484 9.22 -20.02 27.20
N LEU A 485 10.20 -19.30 26.65
CA LEU A 485 10.70 -18.07 27.25
C LEU A 485 9.65 -16.96 27.23
N ALA A 486 8.96 -16.77 26.10
CA ALA A 486 7.88 -15.79 25.94
C ALA A 486 6.76 -16.00 26.97
N GLN A 487 6.36 -17.24 27.26
CA GLN A 487 5.36 -17.55 28.30
C GLN A 487 5.81 -17.10 29.70
N LYS A 488 7.08 -17.33 30.04
CA LYS A 488 7.67 -16.91 31.33
C LYS A 488 7.73 -15.39 31.44
N VAL A 489 8.15 -14.72 30.37
CA VAL A 489 8.19 -13.25 30.28
C VAL A 489 6.79 -12.66 30.41
N ALA A 490 5.79 -13.23 29.71
CA ALA A 490 4.39 -12.83 29.80
C ALA A 490 3.86 -12.95 31.24
N SER A 491 4.08 -14.09 31.90
CA SER A 491 3.68 -14.31 33.29
C SER A 491 4.32 -13.31 34.25
N PHE A 492 5.61 -13.00 34.07
CA PHE A 492 6.32 -12.00 34.86
C PHE A 492 5.75 -10.59 34.64
N ALA A 493 5.58 -10.18 33.38
CA ALA A 493 5.09 -8.87 33.00
C ALA A 493 3.66 -8.61 33.52
N SER A 494 2.75 -9.58 33.39
CA SER A 494 1.39 -9.49 33.94
C SER A 494 1.40 -9.31 35.46
N ASN A 495 2.22 -10.10 36.17
CA ASN A 495 2.34 -9.99 37.62
C ASN A 495 2.93 -8.66 38.08
N PHE A 496 3.88 -8.11 37.32
CA PHE A 496 4.45 -6.79 37.59
C PHE A 496 3.40 -5.69 37.38
N ALA A 497 2.70 -5.71 36.24
CA ALA A 497 1.75 -4.68 35.87
C ALA A 497 0.56 -4.61 36.86
N LYS A 498 0.08 -5.77 37.35
CA LYS A 498 -0.96 -5.84 38.40
C LYS A 498 -0.56 -5.23 39.74
N LYS A 499 0.73 -5.24 40.07
CA LYS A 499 1.27 -4.65 41.32
C LYS A 499 1.64 -3.17 41.17
N SER A 500 1.56 -2.63 39.96
CA SER A 500 1.93 -1.24 39.65
C SER A 500 0.78 -0.27 39.93
N VAL A 501 1.09 1.02 40.05
CA VAL A 501 0.08 2.07 40.29
C VAL A 501 -0.99 2.12 39.17
N PRO A 502 -2.26 2.46 39.48
CA PRO A 502 -3.35 2.43 38.49
C PRO A 502 -3.15 3.38 37.30
N SER A 503 -2.58 4.56 37.54
CA SER A 503 -2.32 5.59 36.52
C SER A 503 -0.90 5.49 35.95
N ILE A 504 -0.73 5.79 34.66
CA ILE A 504 0.57 5.93 33.99
C ILE A 504 0.92 7.44 33.92
N PRO A 505 1.65 7.99 34.91
CA PRO A 505 1.97 9.41 34.92
C PRO A 505 3.04 9.72 33.86
N VAL A 506 2.63 10.43 32.80
CA VAL A 506 3.55 10.99 31.81
C VAL A 506 3.65 12.50 32.05
N PRO A 507 4.86 13.06 32.21
CA PRO A 507 5.03 14.51 32.31
C PRO A 507 4.42 15.22 31.10
N LYS A 508 3.67 16.30 31.33
CA LYS A 508 3.12 17.14 30.25
C LYS A 508 4.22 17.89 29.45
N THR A 509 5.42 17.97 30.00
CA THR A 509 6.56 18.68 29.44
C THR A 509 7.84 17.91 29.74
N ILE A 510 8.63 17.64 28.71
CA ILE A 510 9.94 16.99 28.78
C ILE A 510 10.93 17.91 28.08
N PHE A 511 11.78 18.59 28.84
CA PHE A 511 12.88 19.36 28.26
C PHE A 511 14.12 18.48 28.17
N ARG A 512 14.60 18.19 26.96
CA ARG A 512 15.98 17.72 26.73
C ARG A 512 16.77 18.83 26.05
N GLN A 513 18.01 19.06 26.47
CA GLN A 513 18.85 20.07 25.82
C GLN A 513 19.16 19.60 24.38
N ALA A 514 18.60 20.27 23.37
CA ALA A 514 18.85 19.93 21.97
C ALA A 514 20.23 20.46 21.56
N GLN A 515 21.06 19.61 20.96
CA GLN A 515 22.43 19.96 20.55
C GLN A 515 22.51 20.35 19.05
N TYR A 516 21.42 20.22 18.30
CA TYR A 516 21.38 20.25 16.82
C TYR A 516 20.08 20.90 16.28
N PRO A 517 20.00 21.23 14.97
CA PRO A 517 19.00 22.14 14.41
C PRO A 517 17.56 21.67 14.62
N SER A 518 16.62 22.59 14.39
CA SER A 518 15.22 22.36 14.69
C SER A 518 14.63 21.22 13.83
N VAL A 519 14.30 20.09 14.47
CA VAL A 519 13.68 18.93 13.81
C VAL A 519 12.18 19.14 13.80
N LYS A 520 11.59 19.30 12.61
CA LYS A 520 10.13 19.30 12.44
C LYS A 520 9.65 17.89 12.09
N PRO A 521 9.00 17.17 13.01
CA PRO A 521 8.43 15.87 12.70
C PRO A 521 7.24 16.01 11.75
N LEU A 522 6.95 14.93 11.03
CA LEU A 522 5.68 14.80 10.31
C LEU A 522 4.54 14.85 11.33
N THR A 523 3.62 15.79 11.13
CA THR A 523 2.41 15.92 11.94
C THR A 523 1.20 15.81 11.02
N LEU A 524 0.41 14.75 11.17
CA LEU A 524 -0.84 14.58 10.44
C LEU A 524 -2.05 14.75 11.36
N PRO A 525 -3.23 15.10 10.83
CA PRO A 525 -4.43 15.27 11.62
C PRO A 525 -4.72 14.03 12.46
N HIS A 526 -4.69 14.18 13.78
CA HIS A 526 -4.75 13.03 14.69
C HIS A 526 -6.12 12.33 14.65
N ARG A 527 -6.05 10.99 14.69
CA ARG A 527 -7.20 10.10 14.85
C ARG A 527 -7.86 10.25 16.21
N PHE A 528 -7.02 10.31 17.24
CA PHE A 528 -7.37 10.37 18.66
C PHE A 528 -6.90 11.67 19.30
N ASP A 529 -7.24 11.86 20.58
CA ASP A 529 -6.85 13.03 21.35
C ASP A 529 -5.33 13.27 21.30
N SER A 530 -4.95 14.50 20.99
CA SER A 530 -3.56 14.94 21.04
C SER A 530 -3.17 15.24 22.48
N LEU A 531 -2.09 14.63 22.95
CA LEU A 531 -1.42 15.08 24.17
C LEU A 531 -0.47 16.20 23.77
N ALA A 532 -0.68 17.39 24.34
CA ALA A 532 0.28 18.48 24.24
C ALA A 532 1.51 18.15 25.11
N ILE A 533 2.40 17.30 24.59
CA ILE A 533 3.67 16.96 25.22
C ILE A 533 4.73 17.87 24.61
N THR A 534 5.19 18.87 25.34
CA THR A 534 6.34 19.65 24.87
C THR A 534 7.58 18.79 25.01
N SER A 535 8.20 18.38 23.89
CA SER A 535 9.43 17.56 23.87
C SER A 535 10.43 18.12 22.87
N SER A 536 11.68 18.28 23.30
CA SER A 536 12.82 18.52 22.42
C SER A 536 13.56 17.21 22.15
N PHE A 537 13.66 16.84 20.88
CA PHE A 537 14.37 15.63 20.48
C PHE A 537 15.85 15.94 20.22
N ALA A 538 16.74 15.07 20.68
CA ALA A 538 18.17 15.12 20.37
C ALA A 538 18.57 13.76 19.81
N PHE A 539 18.87 13.71 18.52
CA PHE A 539 19.28 12.49 17.81
C PHE A 539 20.73 12.61 17.32
N PRO A 540 21.48 11.51 17.29
CA PRO A 540 22.85 11.52 16.79
C PRO A 540 22.89 11.79 15.29
N VAL A 541 23.86 12.57 14.83
CA VAL A 541 24.16 12.71 13.39
C VAL A 541 24.96 11.48 12.96
N LEU A 542 24.43 10.67 12.04
CA LEU A 542 25.09 9.46 11.56
C LEU A 542 25.70 9.60 10.15
N ALA A 543 25.28 10.61 9.39
CA ALA A 543 25.83 10.89 8.07
C ALA A 543 25.68 12.38 7.70
N GLU A 544 26.62 12.85 6.88
CA GLU A 544 26.56 14.14 6.18
C GLU A 544 26.84 13.87 4.70
N VAL A 545 25.93 14.30 3.83
CA VAL A 545 25.98 14.02 2.38
C VAL A 545 25.64 15.26 1.56
N ASP A 546 25.96 15.25 0.27
CA ASP A 546 25.51 16.28 -0.65
C ASP A 546 24.01 16.12 -0.94
N VAL A 547 23.58 14.88 -1.25
CA VAL A 547 22.21 14.55 -1.62
C VAL A 547 21.68 13.41 -0.76
N ALA A 548 20.58 13.65 -0.04
CA ALA A 548 19.80 12.60 0.62
C ALA A 548 18.55 12.32 -0.21
N VAL A 549 18.32 11.05 -0.57
CA VAL A 549 17.12 10.60 -1.27
C VAL A 549 16.26 9.79 -0.33
N VAL A 550 15.01 10.21 -0.13
CA VAL A 550 14.08 9.56 0.80
C VAL A 550 13.04 8.75 0.05
N GLY A 551 13.15 7.42 0.12
CA GLY A 551 12.30 6.46 -0.58
C GLY A 551 12.94 6.00 -1.89
N GLY A 552 13.36 4.74 -1.95
CA GLY A 552 13.95 4.10 -3.11
C GLY A 552 12.95 3.56 -4.13
N GLY A 553 11.78 4.21 -4.23
CA GLY A 553 10.72 3.82 -5.15
C GLY A 553 10.99 4.16 -6.62
N THR A 554 9.92 4.19 -7.41
CA THR A 554 9.95 4.43 -8.88
C THR A 554 10.71 5.70 -9.28
N GLY A 555 10.67 6.77 -8.48
CA GLY A 555 11.39 8.02 -8.76
C GLY A 555 12.69 8.17 -7.98
N GLY A 556 12.76 7.63 -6.76
CA GLY A 556 13.91 7.86 -5.87
C GLY A 556 15.13 7.01 -6.20
N ALA A 557 14.96 5.74 -6.59
CA ALA A 557 16.11 4.95 -7.06
C ALA A 557 16.79 5.58 -8.30
N PRO A 558 16.05 6.01 -9.35
CA PRO A 558 16.61 6.80 -10.45
C PRO A 558 17.28 8.10 -10.01
N ALA A 559 16.71 8.82 -9.04
CA ALA A 559 17.30 10.04 -8.51
C ALA A 559 18.64 9.80 -7.82
N ALA A 560 18.75 8.75 -7.01
CA ALA A 560 20.01 8.39 -6.35
C ALA A 560 21.08 7.94 -7.36
N ILE A 561 20.70 7.18 -8.40
CA ILE A 561 21.62 6.82 -9.49
C ILE A 561 22.14 8.07 -10.18
N ALA A 562 21.25 9.00 -10.56
CA ALA A 562 21.63 10.22 -11.24
C ALA A 562 22.56 11.10 -10.38
N ALA A 563 22.22 11.32 -9.11
CA ALA A 563 23.03 12.12 -8.21
C ALA A 563 24.43 11.52 -8.00
N ALA A 564 24.52 10.21 -7.75
CA ALA A 564 25.78 9.50 -7.57
C ALA A 564 26.62 9.48 -8.86
N ARG A 565 26.01 9.25 -10.04
CA ARG A 565 26.71 9.29 -11.35
C ARG A 565 27.31 10.67 -11.64
N GLN A 566 26.78 11.74 -11.04
CA GLN A 566 27.34 13.09 -11.14
C GLN A 566 28.36 13.45 -10.04
N GLY A 567 28.75 12.45 -9.23
CA GLY A 567 29.79 12.58 -8.21
C GLY A 567 29.35 13.22 -6.90
N ALA A 568 28.04 13.41 -6.68
CA ALA A 568 27.54 13.85 -5.39
C ALA A 568 27.64 12.72 -4.36
N SER A 569 28.14 13.00 -3.16
CA SER A 569 28.00 12.05 -2.06
C SER A 569 26.51 11.85 -1.78
N THR A 570 26.01 10.63 -2.04
CA THR A 570 24.58 10.34 -2.08
C THR A 570 24.23 9.24 -1.10
N LEU A 571 23.21 9.47 -0.26
CA LEU A 571 22.61 8.45 0.61
C LEU A 571 21.12 8.29 0.29
N LEU A 572 20.73 7.09 -0.12
CA LEU A 572 19.34 6.67 -0.26
C LEU A 572 18.89 6.00 1.03
N VAL A 573 17.77 6.45 1.60
CA VAL A 573 17.08 5.76 2.70
C VAL A 573 15.75 5.17 2.22
N GLU A 574 15.50 3.90 2.53
CA GLU A 574 14.28 3.17 2.16
C GLU A 574 13.65 2.54 3.40
N TYR A 575 12.33 2.69 3.54
CA TYR A 575 11.55 2.16 4.66
C TYR A 575 11.52 0.63 4.63
N LEU A 576 11.44 0.05 3.44
CA LEU A 576 11.47 -1.40 3.21
C LEU A 576 12.89 -1.87 2.88
N TYR A 577 13.04 -3.11 2.39
CA TYR A 577 14.34 -3.74 2.17
C TYR A 577 14.69 -3.99 0.70
N ASP A 578 13.84 -3.55 -0.22
CA ASP A 578 14.11 -3.59 -1.65
C ASP A 578 13.82 -2.23 -2.27
N LEU A 579 14.39 -1.99 -3.45
CA LEU A 579 14.20 -0.76 -4.22
C LEU A 579 13.19 -0.99 -5.35
N GLY A 580 12.68 0.10 -5.93
CA GLY A 580 11.78 0.10 -7.09
C GLY A 580 10.30 0.33 -6.76
N GLY A 581 9.91 0.33 -5.47
CA GLY A 581 8.59 0.75 -5.01
C GLY A 581 7.45 -0.05 -5.64
N THR A 582 6.51 0.62 -6.31
CA THR A 582 5.34 -0.07 -6.90
C THR A 582 5.71 -1.04 -8.02
N SER A 583 6.83 -0.78 -8.71
CA SER A 583 7.32 -1.58 -9.84
C SER A 583 7.96 -2.91 -9.43
N THR A 584 8.25 -3.08 -8.13
CA THR A 584 8.92 -4.25 -7.57
C THR A 584 8.13 -4.75 -6.35
N ILE A 585 8.14 -4.02 -5.25
CA ILE A 585 7.55 -4.42 -3.96
C ILE A 585 6.03 -4.56 -4.04
N ALA A 586 5.33 -3.65 -4.74
CA ALA A 586 3.87 -3.74 -4.90
C ALA A 586 3.41 -4.70 -6.02
N GLY A 587 4.33 -5.25 -6.81
CA GLY A 587 4.02 -6.25 -7.85
C GLY A 587 3.47 -5.72 -9.18
N ILE A 588 3.54 -4.41 -9.45
CA ILE A 588 3.08 -3.80 -10.73
C ILE A 588 4.24 -3.78 -11.75
N THR A 589 4.55 -4.96 -12.27
CA THR A 589 5.74 -5.28 -13.07
C THR A 589 5.58 -5.15 -14.59
N ARG A 590 4.59 -4.37 -15.04
CA ARG A 590 4.44 -3.94 -16.45
C ARG A 590 4.03 -2.48 -16.54
N TYR A 591 4.38 -1.86 -17.66
CA TYR A 591 3.88 -0.52 -17.96
C TYR A 591 2.50 -0.61 -18.59
N TYR A 592 1.57 0.19 -18.06
CA TYR A 592 0.31 0.44 -18.75
C TYR A 592 0.52 1.48 -19.87
N TYR A 593 1.15 2.60 -19.50
CA TYR A 593 1.53 3.72 -20.35
C TYR A 593 2.86 4.32 -19.86
N GLY A 594 3.25 5.47 -20.41
CA GLY A 594 4.47 6.20 -20.07
C GLY A 594 5.39 6.39 -21.28
N ASN A 595 6.31 7.34 -21.14
CA ASN A 595 7.33 7.64 -22.13
C ASN A 595 8.61 6.84 -21.85
N ILE A 596 8.74 5.68 -22.50
CA ILE A 596 9.92 4.81 -22.43
C ILE A 596 11.03 5.43 -23.28
N CYS A 597 11.78 6.35 -22.68
CA CYS A 597 12.88 7.09 -23.31
C CYS A 597 14.05 7.25 -22.33
N GLY A 598 15.18 7.76 -22.85
CA GLY A 598 16.45 7.95 -22.15
C GLY A 598 16.75 6.97 -21.01
N PHE A 599 16.74 7.44 -19.77
CA PHE A 599 17.08 6.62 -18.59
C PHE A 599 16.19 5.38 -18.45
N THR A 600 14.87 5.52 -18.63
CA THR A 600 13.98 4.34 -18.59
C THR A 600 14.32 3.33 -19.68
N ALA A 601 14.63 3.80 -20.90
CA ALA A 601 15.02 2.91 -21.99
C ALA A 601 16.39 2.23 -21.72
N GLU A 602 17.35 2.94 -21.13
CA GLU A 602 18.63 2.39 -20.67
C GLU A 602 18.39 1.25 -19.66
N MET A 603 17.60 1.51 -18.62
CA MET A 603 17.27 0.53 -17.59
C MET A 603 16.58 -0.69 -18.22
N ASP A 604 15.51 -0.48 -18.99
CA ASP A 604 14.73 -1.54 -19.60
C ASP A 604 15.60 -2.45 -20.50
N ALA A 605 16.56 -1.87 -21.23
CA ALA A 605 17.51 -2.62 -22.05
C ALA A 605 18.47 -3.49 -21.20
N LYS A 606 18.72 -3.12 -19.94
CA LYS A 606 19.61 -3.86 -19.03
C LYS A 606 18.88 -4.92 -18.22
N ILE A 607 17.68 -4.62 -17.71
CA ILE A 607 16.89 -5.59 -16.93
C ILE A 607 16.23 -6.64 -17.84
N GLY A 608 16.02 -6.30 -19.11
CA GLY A 608 15.31 -7.15 -20.06
C GLY A 608 13.82 -7.32 -19.75
N ARG A 609 13.19 -8.25 -20.47
CA ARG A 609 11.83 -8.72 -20.20
C ARG A 609 11.88 -10.16 -19.74
N ALA A 610 10.95 -10.56 -18.90
CA ALA A 610 10.86 -11.94 -18.43
C ALA A 610 10.71 -12.89 -19.63
N LYS A 611 11.51 -13.97 -19.68
CA LYS A 611 11.51 -14.93 -20.80
C LYS A 611 10.13 -15.56 -21.02
N SER A 612 9.41 -15.80 -19.92
CA SER A 612 8.04 -16.34 -19.84
C SER A 612 6.94 -15.29 -20.06
N ALA A 613 7.27 -13.99 -19.99
CA ALA A 613 6.32 -12.89 -20.13
C ALA A 613 6.99 -11.67 -20.79
N PRO A 614 7.02 -11.57 -22.13
CA PRO A 614 7.84 -10.61 -22.87
C PRO A 614 7.44 -9.12 -22.68
N HIS A 615 6.34 -8.85 -21.99
CA HIS A 615 5.89 -7.49 -21.64
C HIS A 615 6.18 -7.10 -20.19
N ASP A 616 6.64 -8.06 -19.39
CA ASP A 616 6.81 -7.90 -17.95
C ASP A 616 8.30 -7.96 -17.57
N TRP A 617 8.65 -7.47 -16.39
CA TRP A 617 9.98 -7.63 -15.80
C TRP A 617 9.94 -8.41 -14.49
N SER A 618 11.08 -8.97 -14.10
CA SER A 618 11.26 -9.59 -12.78
C SER A 618 11.33 -8.50 -11.70
N ARG A 619 10.55 -8.65 -10.63
CA ARG A 619 10.59 -7.77 -9.44
C ARG A 619 11.99 -7.69 -8.87
N ILE A 620 12.63 -8.85 -8.72
CA ILE A 620 13.91 -9.00 -8.04
C ILE A 620 15.03 -8.42 -8.92
N THR A 621 15.08 -8.79 -10.20
CA THR A 621 16.09 -8.28 -11.14
C THR A 621 16.07 -6.77 -11.23
N LYS A 622 14.89 -6.15 -11.26
CA LYS A 622 14.79 -4.68 -11.30
C LYS A 622 15.22 -4.03 -9.98
N ALA A 623 14.86 -4.60 -8.84
CA ALA A 623 15.30 -4.10 -7.53
C ALA A 623 16.84 -4.18 -7.38
N GLU A 624 17.44 -5.29 -7.78
CA GLU A 624 18.89 -5.51 -7.73
C GLU A 624 19.64 -4.68 -8.77
N TRP A 625 19.05 -4.42 -9.95
CA TRP A 625 19.61 -3.46 -10.90
C TRP A 625 19.72 -2.07 -10.28
N TYR A 626 18.65 -1.55 -9.67
CA TYR A 626 18.70 -0.25 -8.99
C TYR A 626 19.76 -0.21 -7.89
N ARG A 627 19.81 -1.25 -7.03
CA ARG A 627 20.79 -1.33 -5.94
C ARG A 627 22.22 -1.33 -6.46
N SER A 628 22.49 -2.16 -7.46
CA SER A 628 23.83 -2.29 -8.05
C SER A 628 24.28 -1.02 -8.77
N GLU A 629 23.40 -0.33 -9.49
CA GLU A 629 23.76 0.90 -10.20
C GLU A 629 24.04 2.07 -9.25
N ILE A 630 23.33 2.18 -8.13
CA ILE A 630 23.65 3.18 -7.10
C ILE A 630 25.04 2.90 -6.51
N ARG A 631 25.34 1.63 -6.18
CA ARG A 631 26.64 1.23 -5.61
C ARG A 631 27.79 1.43 -6.58
N LYS A 632 27.64 1.03 -7.85
CA LYS A 632 28.64 1.27 -8.90
C LYS A 632 28.96 2.76 -9.07
N ALA A 633 27.97 3.63 -8.87
CA ALA A 633 28.14 5.08 -8.90
C ALA A 633 28.69 5.68 -7.59
N GLY A 634 28.96 4.86 -6.56
CA GLY A 634 29.50 5.30 -5.26
C GLY A 634 28.46 5.79 -4.26
N GLY A 635 27.16 5.60 -4.52
CA GLY A 635 26.08 5.93 -3.60
C GLY A 635 25.90 4.89 -2.48
N GLN A 636 25.41 5.35 -1.33
CA GLN A 636 25.09 4.51 -0.18
C GLN A 636 23.59 4.23 -0.09
N ILE A 637 23.21 3.06 0.44
CA ILE A 637 21.81 2.63 0.58
C ILE A 637 21.60 2.12 1.99
N TRP A 638 20.64 2.70 2.72
CA TRP A 638 20.16 2.21 4.01
C TRP A 638 18.70 1.79 3.90
N THR A 639 18.42 0.51 4.12
CA THR A 639 17.08 -0.09 4.12
C THR A 639 16.50 -0.17 5.54
N GLY A 640 15.20 -0.44 5.66
CA GLY A 640 14.52 -0.50 6.95
C GLY A 640 14.43 0.84 7.69
N CYS A 641 14.64 1.95 6.99
CA CYS A 641 14.79 3.30 7.53
C CYS A 641 13.55 4.16 7.21
N LEU A 642 12.72 4.42 8.22
CA LEU A 642 11.55 5.29 8.08
C LEU A 642 11.92 6.73 8.41
N VAL A 643 11.80 7.65 7.46
CA VAL A 643 11.95 9.08 7.75
C VAL A 643 10.68 9.62 8.40
N PHE A 644 10.84 10.38 9.48
CA PHE A 644 9.73 10.89 10.28
C PHE A 644 9.79 12.40 10.54
N GLY A 645 10.81 13.09 10.01
CA GLY A 645 10.92 14.54 10.16
C GLY A 645 11.97 15.16 9.25
N THR A 646 11.92 16.49 9.17
CA THR A 646 12.83 17.33 8.41
C THR A 646 13.71 18.13 9.35
N VAL A 647 15.01 18.22 9.05
CA VAL A 647 15.94 19.07 9.78
C VAL A 647 16.04 20.40 9.06
N LEU A 648 15.83 21.50 9.79
CA LEU A 648 15.94 22.85 9.26
C LEU A 648 17.08 23.62 9.92
N ASP A 649 17.81 24.41 9.14
CA ASP A 649 18.79 25.36 9.65
C ASP A 649 18.14 26.61 10.29
N ASP A 650 18.98 27.52 10.78
CA ASP A 650 18.54 28.75 11.44
C ASP A 650 17.80 29.72 10.50
N GLN A 651 17.93 29.53 9.18
CA GLN A 651 17.21 30.26 8.14
C GLN A 651 15.94 29.52 7.68
N ASN A 652 15.51 28.49 8.41
CA ASN A 652 14.34 27.66 8.11
C ASN A 652 14.43 27.00 6.71
N THR A 653 15.65 26.70 6.25
CA THR A 653 15.94 25.96 5.03
C THR A 653 16.22 24.48 5.35
N VAL A 654 15.83 23.58 4.44
CA VAL A 654 16.07 22.14 4.63
C VAL A 654 17.56 21.84 4.64
N ALA A 655 18.03 21.22 5.72
CA ALA A 655 19.42 20.88 5.98
C ALA A 655 19.63 19.37 6.23
N GLY A 656 18.57 18.56 6.14
CA GLY A 656 18.63 17.12 6.37
C GLY A 656 17.30 16.50 6.76
N ILE A 657 17.38 15.28 7.27
CA ILE A 657 16.23 14.44 7.63
C ILE A 657 16.44 13.76 8.99
N ALA A 658 15.34 13.53 9.71
CA ALA A 658 15.29 12.71 10.91
C ALA A 658 14.73 11.32 10.57
N VAL A 659 15.52 10.27 10.80
CA VAL A 659 15.26 8.91 10.35
C VAL A 659 15.21 7.94 11.50
N ALA A 660 14.18 7.08 11.52
CA ALA A 660 14.07 5.93 12.41
C ALA A 660 14.72 4.74 11.72
N THR A 661 15.89 4.33 12.20
CA THR A 661 16.60 3.16 11.67
C THR A 661 16.30 1.91 12.50
N PRO A 662 16.60 0.70 12.00
CA PRO A 662 16.50 -0.52 12.80
C PRO A 662 17.37 -0.51 14.08
N PHE A 663 18.31 0.43 14.21
CA PHE A 663 19.28 0.51 15.33
C PHE A 663 19.14 1.76 16.20
N GLY A 664 18.13 2.60 15.92
CA GLY A 664 17.88 3.85 16.62
C GLY A 664 17.55 5.03 15.68
N PRO A 665 16.94 6.09 16.22
CA PRO A 665 16.72 7.33 15.49
C PRO A 665 18.04 8.06 15.24
N ALA A 666 18.11 8.82 14.15
CA ALA A 666 19.29 9.55 13.75
C ALA A 666 18.94 10.79 12.91
N ILE A 667 19.92 11.69 12.79
CA ILE A 667 19.94 12.75 11.79
C ILE A 667 20.89 12.38 10.65
N ILE A 668 20.44 12.63 9.43
CA ILE A 668 21.27 12.67 8.23
C ILE A 668 21.26 14.12 7.73
N LYS A 669 22.42 14.78 7.70
CA LYS A 669 22.53 16.11 7.10
C LYS A 669 22.70 16.01 5.60
N ALA A 670 22.07 16.93 4.88
CA ALA A 670 22.16 17.00 3.43
C ALA A 670 22.10 18.44 2.92
N LYS A 671 22.85 18.75 1.86
CA LYS A 671 22.72 20.04 1.15
C LYS A 671 21.45 20.13 0.33
N THR A 672 20.98 19.00 -0.20
CA THR A 672 19.69 18.88 -0.89
C THR A 672 19.02 17.57 -0.51
N VAL A 673 17.71 17.64 -0.26
CA VAL A 673 16.87 16.47 0.00
C VAL A 673 15.94 16.25 -1.18
N ILE A 674 15.84 15.00 -1.64
CA ILE A 674 14.83 14.55 -2.61
C ILE A 674 13.81 13.71 -1.86
N ASP A 675 12.59 14.22 -1.75
CA ASP A 675 11.43 13.52 -1.22
C ASP A 675 10.82 12.65 -2.32
N SER A 676 11.06 11.35 -2.19
CA SER A 676 10.50 10.29 -3.01
C SER A 676 9.66 9.33 -2.17
N THR A 677 9.10 9.79 -1.03
CA THR A 677 8.30 8.92 -0.14
C THR A 677 6.98 8.50 -0.78
N GLY A 678 6.59 9.19 -1.86
CA GLY A 678 5.33 9.05 -2.56
C GLY A 678 4.18 9.83 -1.94
N ASN A 679 4.30 10.27 -0.68
CA ASN A 679 3.29 11.05 0.07
C ASN A 679 3.75 12.47 0.44
N SER A 680 4.88 12.92 -0.10
CA SER A 680 5.47 14.24 0.18
C SER A 680 5.71 14.45 1.69
N ASP A 681 6.13 13.40 2.40
CA ASP A 681 6.18 13.41 3.88
C ASP A 681 7.23 14.41 4.40
N ILE A 682 8.33 14.60 3.68
CA ILE A 682 9.40 15.54 4.04
C ILE A 682 8.97 16.97 3.75
N ALA A 683 8.27 17.17 2.63
CA ALA A 683 7.69 18.47 2.31
C ALA A 683 6.65 18.88 3.35
N ALA A 684 5.74 17.98 3.72
CA ALA A 684 4.75 18.21 4.76
C ALA A 684 5.43 18.53 6.12
N ALA A 685 6.42 17.73 6.53
CA ALA A 685 7.19 17.96 7.75
C ALA A 685 7.98 19.28 7.73
N ALA A 686 8.47 19.73 6.56
CA ALA A 686 9.12 21.02 6.40
C ALA A 686 8.16 22.22 6.56
N GLY A 687 6.84 21.98 6.53
CA GLY A 687 5.80 23.00 6.53
C GLY A 687 5.38 23.47 5.13
N ALA A 688 5.70 22.70 4.08
CA ALA A 688 5.17 22.97 2.75
C ALA A 688 3.64 22.85 2.76
N GLN A 689 2.97 23.71 1.99
CA GLN A 689 1.55 23.53 1.74
C GLN A 689 1.32 22.27 0.90
N THR A 690 0.36 21.44 1.30
CA THR A 690 -0.01 20.21 0.60
C THR A 690 -1.47 20.23 0.15
N GLN A 691 -1.78 19.41 -0.83
CA GLN A 691 -3.13 19.14 -1.32
C GLN A 691 -3.51 17.72 -0.90
N ASP A 692 -4.47 17.63 0.01
CA ASP A 692 -5.12 16.40 0.47
C ASP A 692 -6.57 16.37 -0.05
N GLN A 693 -7.20 15.19 -0.11
CA GLN A 693 -8.57 15.01 -0.63
C GLN A 693 -9.66 15.17 0.43
N ASP A 694 -9.50 16.18 1.28
CA ASP A 694 -10.36 16.30 2.46
C ASP A 694 -11.77 16.81 2.10
N ASN A 695 -11.92 17.61 1.05
CA ASN A 695 -13.19 18.25 0.69
C ASN A 695 -14.04 17.45 -0.30
N GLU A 696 -13.43 16.59 -1.12
CA GLU A 696 -14.12 15.81 -2.15
C GLU A 696 -13.52 14.41 -2.18
N LEU A 697 -14.35 13.38 -1.97
CA LEU A 697 -13.92 11.97 -1.92
C LEU A 697 -13.70 11.36 -3.30
N ALA A 698 -12.96 12.05 -4.16
CA ALA A 698 -12.64 11.59 -5.50
C ALA A 698 -11.34 10.76 -5.45
N VAL A 699 -11.37 9.68 -4.68
CA VAL A 699 -10.18 8.84 -4.46
C VAL A 699 -10.04 7.81 -5.57
N GLN A 700 -8.81 7.62 -6.06
CA GLN A 700 -8.51 6.52 -6.97
C GLN A 700 -8.39 5.18 -6.22
N GLY A 701 -8.97 4.15 -6.83
CA GLY A 701 -8.93 2.78 -6.36
C GLY A 701 -7.52 2.28 -6.06
N THR A 702 -7.40 1.57 -4.94
CA THR A 702 -6.15 1.04 -4.40
C THR A 702 -6.23 -0.47 -4.24
N GLY A 703 -5.07 -1.12 -4.33
CA GLY A 703 -4.94 -2.56 -4.14
C GLY A 703 -3.71 -2.94 -3.33
N LEU A 704 -3.68 -4.22 -3.00
CA LEU A 704 -2.60 -4.88 -2.32
C LEU A 704 -2.45 -6.25 -2.97
N SER A 705 -1.45 -6.38 -3.84
CA SER A 705 -1.32 -7.54 -4.72
C SER A 705 -0.82 -8.76 -3.96
N PRO A 706 -1.38 -9.96 -4.23
CA PRO A 706 -0.71 -11.18 -3.83
C PRO A 706 0.66 -11.27 -4.50
N GLN A 707 1.57 -12.01 -3.89
CA GLN A 707 2.89 -12.29 -4.42
C GLN A 707 3.05 -13.79 -4.62
N ARG A 708 3.52 -14.16 -5.80
CA ARG A 708 3.99 -15.52 -6.11
C ARG A 708 5.43 -15.40 -6.61
N PRO A 709 6.38 -16.19 -6.11
CA PRO A 709 7.73 -16.17 -6.62
C PRO A 709 7.74 -16.49 -8.11
N GLY A 710 8.46 -15.71 -8.90
CA GLY A 710 8.53 -15.89 -10.35
C GLY A 710 7.32 -15.38 -11.14
N ASP A 711 6.23 -14.93 -10.51
CA ASP A 711 5.14 -14.26 -11.23
C ASP A 711 5.57 -12.86 -11.72
N HIS A 712 4.98 -12.44 -12.84
CA HIS A 712 5.43 -11.27 -13.58
C HIS A 712 4.41 -10.13 -13.70
N TYR A 713 3.18 -10.28 -13.19
CA TYR A 713 2.26 -9.14 -13.01
C TYR A 713 1.04 -9.50 -12.16
N LEU A 714 0.90 -8.83 -11.03
CA LEU A 714 -0.29 -8.93 -10.18
C LEU A 714 -0.70 -7.51 -9.78
N ASN A 715 -1.81 -7.02 -10.34
CA ASN A 715 -2.38 -5.70 -10.02
C ASN A 715 -3.81 -5.89 -9.51
N THR A 716 -4.09 -5.29 -8.35
CA THR A 716 -5.39 -5.36 -7.71
C THR A 716 -5.95 -3.95 -7.49
N ASP A 717 -7.27 -3.86 -7.40
CA ASP A 717 -7.99 -2.61 -7.12
C ASP A 717 -9.34 -2.95 -6.48
N TYR A 718 -9.38 -2.96 -5.15
CA TYR A 718 -10.55 -3.43 -4.41
C TYR A 718 -10.83 -2.66 -3.10
N ILE A 719 -9.93 -1.76 -2.69
CA ILE A 719 -10.12 -0.90 -1.50
C ILE A 719 -9.89 0.57 -1.83
N PHE A 720 -10.35 1.44 -0.95
CA PHE A 720 -9.76 2.76 -0.80
C PHE A 720 -8.94 2.76 0.49
N SER A 721 -7.74 3.30 0.42
CA SER A 721 -6.86 3.44 1.57
C SER A 721 -6.18 4.80 1.56
N ASP A 722 -5.90 5.32 2.74
CA ASP A 722 -5.04 6.47 2.98
C ASP A 722 -3.67 6.01 3.47
N ASP A 723 -2.67 6.03 2.59
CA ASP A 723 -1.30 5.58 2.90
C ASP A 723 -0.60 6.45 3.97
N SER A 724 -1.20 7.57 4.37
CA SER A 724 -0.71 8.44 5.45
C SER A 724 -1.36 8.16 6.82
N ASP A 725 -2.35 7.27 6.86
CA ASP A 725 -3.03 6.84 8.07
C ASP A 725 -2.62 5.42 8.45
N ILE A 726 -1.83 5.29 9.53
CA ILE A 726 -1.28 4.01 9.97
C ILE A 726 -2.36 3.00 10.37
N ILE A 727 -3.51 3.47 10.85
CA ILE A 727 -4.64 2.60 11.20
C ILE A 727 -5.21 1.96 9.94
N ASP A 728 -5.41 2.76 8.89
CA ASP A 728 -5.90 2.29 7.60
C ASP A 728 -4.89 1.37 6.92
N VAL A 729 -3.60 1.73 6.94
CA VAL A 729 -2.51 0.89 6.44
C VAL A 729 -2.51 -0.47 7.13
N CYS A 730 -2.53 -0.52 8.47
CA CYS A 730 -2.55 -1.77 9.22
C CYS A 730 -3.78 -2.62 8.87
N LYS A 731 -4.96 -1.99 8.78
CA LYS A 731 -6.20 -2.66 8.37
C LYS A 731 -6.13 -3.21 6.95
N ALA A 732 -5.65 -2.42 5.99
CA ALA A 732 -5.54 -2.82 4.58
C ALA A 732 -4.68 -4.08 4.43
N PHE A 733 -3.61 -4.20 5.20
CA PHE A 733 -2.78 -5.40 5.24
C PHE A 733 -3.53 -6.62 5.80
N ILE A 734 -4.27 -6.48 6.91
CA ILE A 734 -5.07 -7.58 7.47
C ILE A 734 -6.14 -8.04 6.48
N LEU A 735 -6.86 -7.09 5.86
CA LEU A 735 -7.87 -7.37 4.84
C LEU A 735 -7.28 -8.09 3.63
N GLY A 736 -6.12 -7.65 3.14
CA GLY A 736 -5.45 -8.28 2.01
C GLY A 736 -5.01 -9.71 2.33
N ARG A 737 -4.49 -9.97 3.53
CA ARG A 737 -4.09 -11.32 3.94
C ARG A 737 -5.28 -12.27 4.07
N GLU A 738 -6.43 -11.79 4.54
CA GLU A 738 -7.64 -12.62 4.60
C GLU A 738 -8.23 -12.85 3.20
N ARG A 739 -8.24 -11.82 2.35
CA ARG A 739 -8.74 -11.90 0.98
C ARG A 739 -7.93 -12.88 0.12
N TYR A 740 -6.61 -12.88 0.26
CA TYR A 740 -5.69 -13.67 -0.54
C TYR A 740 -5.11 -14.87 0.21
N LYS A 741 -5.83 -15.39 1.22
CA LYS A 741 -5.35 -16.40 2.18
C LYS A 741 -4.69 -17.68 1.63
N ASN A 742 -4.92 -17.99 0.36
CA ASN A 742 -4.41 -19.18 -0.33
C ASN A 742 -3.18 -18.88 -1.22
N GLU A 743 -2.70 -17.63 -1.25
CA GLU A 743 -1.54 -17.20 -2.03
C GLU A 743 -0.23 -17.41 -1.25
N PHE A 744 0.91 -17.36 -1.95
CA PHE A 744 2.22 -17.55 -1.32
C PHE A 744 2.54 -16.42 -0.32
N ASP A 745 2.43 -15.17 -0.75
CA ASP A 745 2.54 -14.02 0.15
C ASP A 745 1.70 -12.84 -0.37
N LEU A 746 1.81 -11.71 0.30
CA LEU A 746 1.20 -10.44 -0.04
C LEU A 746 2.28 -9.37 -0.17
N ALA A 747 2.10 -8.44 -1.12
CA ALA A 747 2.99 -7.31 -1.28
C ALA A 747 3.12 -6.51 0.01
N SER A 748 4.34 -6.07 0.34
CA SER A 748 4.61 -5.28 1.56
C SER A 748 4.42 -3.76 1.37
N LEU A 749 3.93 -3.35 0.20
CA LEU A 749 3.65 -1.95 -0.14
C LEU A 749 2.26 -1.86 -0.78
N ILE A 750 1.43 -0.94 -0.27
CA ILE A 750 0.11 -0.64 -0.83
C ILE A 750 0.27 0.06 -2.19
N GLY A 751 -0.41 -0.45 -3.20
CA GLY A 751 -0.39 0.06 -4.57
C GLY A 751 -1.37 1.21 -4.79
N SER A 752 -1.26 2.29 -4.01
CA SER A 752 -2.15 3.45 -4.15
C SER A 752 -1.76 4.31 -5.36
N ARG A 753 -2.78 4.86 -6.03
CA ARG A 753 -2.66 5.69 -7.24
C ARG A 753 -2.81 7.17 -6.95
N GLU A 754 -3.23 7.50 -5.74
CA GLU A 754 -3.45 8.85 -5.28
C GLU A 754 -2.94 9.01 -3.85
N ARG A 755 -2.21 10.10 -3.64
CA ARG A 755 -1.40 10.38 -2.46
C ARG A 755 -1.35 11.88 -2.21
N ARG A 756 -0.86 12.29 -1.04
CA ARG A 756 -0.62 13.70 -0.72
C ARG A 756 0.38 14.32 -1.69
N ARG A 757 0.01 15.47 -2.25
CA ARG A 757 0.81 16.24 -3.20
C ARG A 757 1.23 17.57 -2.60
N ILE A 758 2.34 18.11 -3.06
CA ILE A 758 2.72 19.49 -2.73
C ILE A 758 1.93 20.52 -3.53
N VAL A 759 1.77 21.70 -2.94
CA VAL A 759 1.62 22.93 -3.71
C VAL A 759 3.02 23.42 -4.06
N GLY A 760 3.40 23.25 -5.32
CA GLY A 760 4.69 23.65 -5.84
C GLY A 760 4.72 25.11 -6.26
N ASP A 761 5.88 25.56 -6.75
CA ASP A 761 6.03 26.86 -7.43
C ASP A 761 5.17 26.93 -8.71
N PHE A 762 4.70 25.79 -9.22
CA PHE A 762 3.67 25.66 -10.25
C PHE A 762 2.84 24.39 -10.03
N THR A 763 1.54 24.45 -10.29
CA THR A 763 0.65 23.28 -10.26
C THR A 763 0.13 22.99 -11.66
N ILE A 764 0.43 21.81 -12.20
CA ILE A 764 -0.04 21.39 -13.52
C ILE A 764 -1.53 21.06 -13.45
N SER A 765 -2.34 21.65 -14.33
CA SER A 765 -3.77 21.39 -14.46
C SER A 765 -4.10 20.56 -15.71
N PRO A 766 -5.29 19.95 -15.81
CA PRO A 766 -5.76 19.36 -17.06
C PRO A 766 -5.74 20.35 -18.23
N LEU A 767 -5.97 21.64 -17.96
CA LEU A 767 -5.96 22.69 -18.99
C LEU A 767 -4.58 22.86 -19.62
N ASP A 768 -3.50 22.75 -18.84
CA ASP A 768 -2.13 22.82 -19.38
C ASP A 768 -1.84 21.64 -20.32
N ILE A 769 -2.34 20.45 -19.98
CA ILE A 769 -2.16 19.21 -20.75
C ILE A 769 -2.88 19.31 -22.10
N PHE A 770 -4.18 19.60 -22.10
CA PHE A 770 -4.97 19.66 -23.34
C PHE A 770 -4.62 20.86 -24.22
N ASN A 771 -4.09 21.95 -23.65
CA ASN A 771 -3.50 23.04 -24.43
C ASN A 771 -2.09 22.77 -24.94
N LYS A 772 -1.48 21.64 -24.57
CA LYS A 772 -0.09 21.28 -24.91
C LYS A 772 0.89 22.39 -24.50
N ARG A 773 0.75 22.91 -23.27
CA ARG A 773 1.57 24.03 -22.79
C ARG A 773 3.04 23.65 -22.76
N THR A 774 3.89 24.54 -23.27
CA THR A 774 5.35 24.41 -23.19
C THR A 774 5.88 25.29 -22.06
N TYR A 775 7.03 24.93 -21.51
CA TYR A 775 7.68 25.67 -20.43
C TYR A 775 9.16 25.88 -20.73
N PRO A 776 9.76 27.00 -20.29
CA PRO A 776 11.20 27.23 -20.42
C PRO A 776 12.03 26.26 -19.55
N ASP A 777 11.39 25.65 -18.55
CA ASP A 777 11.98 24.82 -17.52
C ASP A 777 11.47 23.38 -17.50
N THR A 778 11.01 22.86 -18.65
CA THR A 778 10.67 21.44 -18.82
C THR A 778 11.86 20.53 -18.49
N ILE A 779 11.64 19.52 -17.64
CA ILE A 779 12.63 18.50 -17.26
C ILE A 779 12.17 17.06 -17.59
N CYS A 780 10.90 16.87 -17.89
CA CYS A 780 10.34 15.58 -18.31
C CYS A 780 9.16 15.80 -19.27
N VAL A 781 8.93 14.84 -20.16
CA VAL A 781 7.72 14.78 -20.99
C VAL A 781 6.97 13.50 -20.63
N SER A 782 5.84 13.65 -19.96
CA SER A 782 4.96 12.55 -19.57
C SER A 782 4.04 12.14 -20.72
N ARG A 783 3.64 10.86 -20.74
CA ARG A 783 2.73 10.33 -21.74
C ARG A 783 1.80 9.29 -21.14
N SER A 784 0.49 9.52 -21.26
CA SER A 784 -0.52 8.54 -20.88
C SER A 784 -1.82 8.75 -21.61
N ASN A 785 -2.71 7.78 -21.58
CA ASN A 785 -4.15 8.05 -21.65
C ASN A 785 -4.68 8.45 -20.25
N PHE A 786 -5.94 8.86 -20.17
CA PHE A 786 -6.57 9.24 -18.90
C PHE A 786 -6.95 8.01 -18.05
N ASP A 787 -5.94 7.28 -17.57
CA ASP A 787 -6.09 6.10 -16.71
C ASP A 787 -6.55 6.47 -15.29
N SER A 788 -7.82 6.86 -15.17
CA SER A 788 -8.41 7.14 -13.87
C SER A 788 -8.96 5.86 -13.26
N HIS A 789 -8.65 5.62 -11.99
CA HIS A 789 -9.32 4.62 -11.17
C HIS A 789 -10.33 5.27 -10.23
N GLY A 790 -10.96 6.36 -10.65
CA GLY A 790 -11.93 7.12 -9.87
C GLY A 790 -12.65 8.14 -10.76
N TYR A 791 -13.61 8.87 -10.21
CA TYR A 791 -14.31 9.89 -10.97
C TYR A 791 -13.53 11.22 -11.02
N THR A 792 -13.91 12.08 -11.96
CA THR A 792 -13.27 13.38 -12.21
C THR A 792 -13.99 14.52 -11.48
N VAL A 793 -13.27 15.62 -11.19
CA VAL A 793 -13.83 16.77 -10.46
C VAL A 793 -13.54 18.12 -11.13
N HIS A 794 -12.54 18.19 -12.01
CA HIS A 794 -12.21 19.40 -12.73
C HIS A 794 -13.37 19.78 -13.66
N PRO A 795 -13.79 21.06 -13.74
CA PRO A 795 -14.94 21.50 -14.53
C PRO A 795 -14.90 21.08 -16.00
N LEU A 796 -13.69 21.00 -16.57
CA LEU A 796 -13.45 20.42 -17.91
C LEU A 796 -14.17 19.08 -18.09
N PHE A 797 -14.09 18.18 -17.11
CA PHE A 797 -14.63 16.82 -17.19
C PHE A 797 -16.12 16.71 -16.85
N THR A 798 -16.70 17.78 -16.30
CA THR A 798 -18.17 17.93 -16.19
C THR A 798 -18.79 18.24 -17.54
N ILE A 799 -18.05 18.90 -18.44
CA ILE A 799 -18.51 19.28 -19.78
C ILE A 799 -18.21 18.15 -20.79
N GLN A 800 -16.99 17.61 -20.73
CA GLN A 800 -16.52 16.57 -21.64
C GLN A 800 -15.79 15.50 -20.83
N GLY A 801 -16.32 14.27 -20.78
CA GLY A 801 -15.66 13.17 -20.07
C GLY A 801 -14.37 12.72 -20.76
N PRO A 802 -13.34 12.26 -20.02
CA PRO A 802 -12.05 11.87 -20.59
C PRO A 802 -12.17 10.67 -21.56
N ASP A 803 -11.37 10.70 -22.62
CA ASP A 803 -11.31 9.66 -23.64
C ASP A 803 -10.15 8.66 -23.39
N ARG A 804 -9.91 7.77 -24.36
CA ARG A 804 -8.82 6.79 -24.31
C ARG A 804 -7.57 7.24 -25.09
N ASN A 805 -7.57 8.45 -25.63
CA ASN A 805 -6.52 8.94 -26.51
C ASN A 805 -5.25 9.26 -25.71
N SER A 806 -4.09 9.07 -26.35
CA SER A 806 -2.80 9.38 -25.75
C SER A 806 -2.62 10.90 -25.64
N CYS A 807 -2.31 11.36 -24.45
CA CYS A 807 -1.95 12.74 -24.13
C CYS A 807 -0.45 12.83 -23.78
N PHE A 808 0.13 14.01 -24.02
CA PHE A 808 1.49 14.34 -23.62
C PHE A 808 1.45 15.57 -22.71
N ALA A 809 2.32 15.61 -21.70
CA ALA A 809 2.45 16.74 -20.80
C ALA A 809 3.91 17.07 -20.56
N ASP A 810 4.31 18.31 -20.82
CA ASP A 810 5.60 18.83 -20.37
C ASP A 810 5.54 19.07 -18.85
N VAL A 811 6.52 18.56 -18.12
CA VAL A 811 6.62 18.70 -16.66
C VAL A 811 7.77 19.66 -16.35
N PRO A 812 7.48 20.87 -15.84
CA PRO A 812 8.51 21.85 -15.51
C PRO A 812 9.16 21.57 -14.14
N LEU A 813 10.41 22.00 -13.96
CA LEU A 813 11.15 21.84 -12.71
C LEU A 813 10.37 22.37 -11.50
N ARG A 814 9.75 23.55 -11.64
CA ARG A 814 8.92 24.19 -10.61
C ARG A 814 7.71 23.37 -10.12
N ALA A 815 7.27 22.34 -10.85
CA ALA A 815 6.24 21.42 -10.35
C ALA A 815 6.77 20.42 -9.29
N LEU A 816 8.09 20.24 -9.21
CA LEU A 816 8.77 19.38 -8.23
C LEU A 816 9.25 20.18 -7.00
N LEU A 817 9.14 21.51 -7.01
CA LEU A 817 9.68 22.38 -5.97
C LEU A 817 8.55 22.85 -5.04
N PRO A 818 8.51 22.44 -3.76
CA PRO A 818 7.49 22.91 -2.83
C PRO A 818 7.61 24.42 -2.62
N LYS A 819 6.49 25.13 -2.72
CA LYS A 819 6.47 26.60 -2.61
C LYS A 819 7.03 27.05 -1.27
N ASN A 820 7.91 28.05 -1.29
CA ASN A 820 8.55 28.63 -0.10
C ASN A 820 9.43 27.68 0.74
N VAL A 821 9.79 26.50 0.23
CA VAL A 821 10.73 25.58 0.91
C VAL A 821 11.98 25.41 0.06
N ASN A 822 13.15 25.76 0.62
CA ASN A 822 14.44 25.67 -0.06
C ASN A 822 15.11 24.30 0.17
N ASN A 823 16.00 23.92 -0.76
CA ASN A 823 16.82 22.69 -0.72
C ASN A 823 16.02 21.37 -0.66
N LEU A 824 14.79 21.39 -1.15
CA LEU A 824 13.91 20.23 -1.21
C LEU A 824 13.29 20.09 -2.61
N MET A 825 13.29 18.87 -3.14
CA MET A 825 12.57 18.49 -4.35
C MET A 825 11.64 17.31 -4.03
N VAL A 826 10.49 17.22 -4.70
CA VAL A 826 9.54 16.11 -4.58
C VAL A 826 9.41 15.41 -5.92
N THR A 827 9.31 14.08 -5.91
CA THR A 827 9.17 13.24 -7.11
C THR A 827 8.01 12.26 -6.97
N GLY A 828 7.66 11.57 -8.07
CA GLY A 828 6.61 10.56 -8.09
C GLY A 828 5.22 11.16 -7.99
N LEU A 829 4.34 10.50 -7.22
CA LEU A 829 2.95 10.92 -7.05
C LEU A 829 2.81 12.20 -6.22
N GLY A 830 3.87 12.62 -5.51
CA GLY A 830 3.85 13.79 -4.62
C GLY A 830 4.02 15.13 -5.32
N ILE A 831 4.37 15.15 -6.62
CA ILE A 831 4.61 16.40 -7.37
C ILE A 831 3.35 17.28 -7.44
N SER A 832 3.53 18.56 -7.76
CA SER A 832 2.42 19.51 -7.84
C SER A 832 1.62 19.36 -9.14
N GLY A 833 0.53 18.63 -9.05
CA GLY A 833 -0.49 18.52 -10.10
C GLY A 833 -1.88 18.48 -9.50
N HIS A 834 -2.84 19.05 -10.22
CA HIS A 834 -4.25 18.83 -9.93
C HIS A 834 -4.55 17.32 -9.96
N ARG A 835 -5.48 16.83 -9.12
CA ARG A 835 -5.76 15.38 -9.04
C ARG A 835 -6.05 14.75 -10.40
N ASP A 836 -6.85 15.44 -11.21
CA ASP A 836 -7.22 14.97 -12.55
C ASP A 836 -6.11 15.14 -13.59
N ALA A 837 -4.99 15.83 -13.28
CA ALA A 837 -3.80 15.80 -14.11
C ALA A 837 -2.92 14.56 -13.81
N MET A 838 -3.02 14.01 -12.60
CA MET A 838 -2.15 12.92 -12.14
C MET A 838 -2.24 11.64 -12.97
N PRO A 839 -3.41 11.19 -13.51
CA PRO A 839 -3.46 10.06 -14.45
C PRO A 839 -2.49 10.18 -15.62
N ILE A 840 -2.14 11.41 -16.04
CA ILE A 840 -1.18 11.66 -17.12
C ILE A 840 0.26 11.75 -16.61
N LEU A 841 0.46 12.26 -15.39
CA LEU A 841 1.78 12.59 -14.85
C LEU A 841 2.45 11.45 -14.06
N ARG A 842 1.69 10.41 -13.69
CA ARG A 842 2.11 9.38 -12.70
C ARG A 842 2.57 8.04 -13.28
N MET A 843 2.72 7.92 -14.60
CA MET A 843 3.11 6.64 -15.20
C MET A 843 4.56 6.28 -14.84
N GLN A 844 4.83 4.99 -14.63
CA GLN A 844 6.13 4.55 -14.10
C GLN A 844 7.33 5.00 -14.93
N PRO A 845 7.32 4.92 -16.29
CA PRO A 845 8.41 5.47 -17.11
C PRO A 845 8.64 6.97 -16.91
N ASP A 846 7.56 7.74 -16.81
CA ASP A 846 7.62 9.19 -16.64
C ASP A 846 8.23 9.55 -15.27
N ILE A 847 7.83 8.82 -14.22
CA ILE A 847 8.37 8.98 -12.88
C ILE A 847 9.86 8.63 -12.82
N GLN A 848 10.28 7.57 -13.51
CA GLN A 848 11.70 7.20 -13.56
C GLN A 848 12.53 8.31 -14.23
N ASN A 849 12.04 8.86 -15.34
CA ASN A 849 12.72 9.92 -16.07
C ASN A 849 12.78 11.25 -15.31
N HIS A 850 11.68 11.69 -14.67
CA HIS A 850 11.74 12.89 -13.84
C HIS A 850 12.55 12.66 -12.54
N GLY A 851 12.63 11.41 -12.06
CA GLY A 851 13.39 11.05 -10.88
C GLY A 851 14.88 11.19 -11.15
N TYR A 852 15.33 10.64 -12.28
CA TYR A 852 16.68 10.84 -12.79
C TYR A 852 17.00 12.33 -12.98
N ALA A 853 16.10 13.11 -13.58
CA ALA A 853 16.29 14.55 -13.74
C ALA A 853 16.42 15.30 -12.40
N ALA A 854 15.62 14.94 -11.40
CA ALA A 854 15.70 15.51 -10.05
C ALA A 854 17.03 15.19 -9.35
N GLY A 855 17.51 13.95 -9.48
CA GLY A 855 18.81 13.55 -8.96
C GLY A 855 19.98 14.32 -9.57
N TYR A 856 19.95 14.51 -10.89
CA TYR A 856 20.94 15.35 -11.57
C TYR A 856 20.86 16.80 -11.09
N ALA A 857 19.65 17.37 -11.03
CA ALA A 857 19.43 18.74 -10.55
C ALA A 857 19.96 18.96 -9.13
N ALA A 858 19.72 18.01 -8.23
CA ALA A 858 20.24 18.04 -6.86
C ALA A 858 21.77 17.98 -6.81
N ALA A 859 22.39 17.18 -7.68
CA ALA A 859 23.85 17.14 -7.78
C ALA A 859 24.44 18.44 -8.31
N ILE A 860 23.80 19.11 -9.29
CA ILE A 860 24.21 20.46 -9.72
C ILE A 860 24.12 21.43 -8.53
N ALA A 861 22.98 21.45 -7.83
CA ALA A 861 22.74 22.34 -6.70
C ALA A 861 23.82 22.18 -5.62
N ALA A 862 24.10 20.94 -5.22
CA ALA A 862 25.09 20.62 -4.20
C ALA A 862 26.54 20.93 -4.63
N LYS A 863 26.89 20.70 -5.91
CA LYS A 863 28.22 20.96 -6.47
C LYS A 863 28.49 22.46 -6.64
N ASP A 864 27.50 23.19 -7.16
CA ASP A 864 27.61 24.63 -7.42
C ASP A 864 27.29 25.47 -6.17
N ASN A 865 26.99 24.81 -5.04
CA ASN A 865 26.64 25.40 -3.75
C ASN A 865 25.51 26.43 -3.86
N CYS A 866 24.45 26.06 -4.58
CA CYS A 866 23.26 26.87 -4.79
C CYS A 866 22.00 26.08 -4.45
N GLY A 867 20.88 26.78 -4.23
CA GLY A 867 19.58 26.11 -4.07
C GLY A 867 19.09 25.53 -5.40
N VAL A 868 18.26 24.49 -5.34
CA VAL A 868 17.68 23.81 -6.52
C VAL A 868 16.90 24.72 -7.49
N ARG A 869 16.46 25.91 -7.04
CA ARG A 869 15.85 26.95 -7.87
C ARG A 869 16.84 27.71 -8.77
N ASN A 870 18.11 27.72 -8.39
CA ASN A 870 19.15 28.57 -8.96
C ASN A 870 20.19 27.78 -9.77
N ILE A 871 19.92 26.51 -10.07
CA ILE A 871 20.80 25.67 -10.87
C ILE A 871 20.93 26.20 -12.30
N ASP A 872 22.04 25.86 -12.98
CA ASP A 872 22.11 26.00 -14.43
C ASP A 872 21.16 25.00 -15.12
N LEU A 873 19.93 25.46 -15.30
CA LEU A 873 18.85 24.69 -15.94
C LEU A 873 19.20 24.29 -17.37
N LYS A 874 19.97 25.10 -18.13
CA LYS A 874 20.32 24.78 -19.51
C LYS A 874 21.37 23.68 -19.58
N LYS A 875 22.28 23.60 -18.60
CA LYS A 875 23.16 22.45 -18.43
C LYS A 875 22.37 21.17 -18.18
N LEU A 876 21.38 21.20 -17.28
CA LEU A 876 20.49 20.06 -17.03
C LEU A 876 19.73 19.64 -18.30
N GLN A 877 19.05 20.59 -18.97
CA GLN A 877 18.26 20.29 -20.18
C GLN A 877 19.12 19.75 -21.32
N LYS A 878 20.35 20.26 -21.52
CA LYS A 878 21.29 19.72 -22.51
C LYS A 878 21.62 18.25 -22.23
N HIS A 879 21.98 17.92 -20.99
CA HIS A 879 22.23 16.53 -20.59
C HIS A 879 21.00 15.64 -20.84
N LEU A 880 19.82 16.08 -20.42
CA LEU A 880 18.58 15.31 -20.61
C LEU A 880 18.24 15.10 -22.10
N VAL A 881 18.58 16.05 -22.97
CA VAL A 881 18.45 15.88 -24.43
C VAL A 881 19.50 14.90 -24.96
N GLU A 882 20.74 14.98 -24.48
CA GLU A 882 21.85 14.10 -24.89
C GLU A 882 21.56 12.63 -24.58
N ILE A 883 21.01 12.33 -23.40
CA ILE A 883 20.63 10.95 -23.03
C ILE A 883 19.26 10.53 -23.60
N GLY A 884 18.52 11.44 -24.25
CA GLY A 884 17.21 11.15 -24.86
C GLY A 884 16.02 11.17 -23.90
N ASN A 885 16.13 11.72 -22.68
CA ASN A 885 14.99 11.98 -21.79
C ASN A 885 14.09 13.11 -22.31
N LEU A 886 14.66 14.08 -23.03
CA LEU A 886 13.95 15.26 -23.55
C LEU A 886 14.16 15.45 -25.06
N PRO A 887 13.15 15.99 -25.77
CA PRO A 887 13.31 16.38 -27.17
C PRO A 887 14.12 17.68 -27.29
N LYS A 888 14.82 17.85 -28.43
CA LYS A 888 15.67 19.03 -28.69
C LYS A 888 14.95 20.38 -28.56
N ARG A 889 13.63 20.44 -28.81
CA ARG A 889 12.83 21.69 -28.71
C ARG A 889 12.93 22.36 -27.34
N VAL A 890 13.08 21.59 -26.27
CA VAL A 890 13.09 22.10 -24.88
C VAL A 890 14.22 23.08 -24.62
N LEU A 891 15.30 23.00 -25.39
CA LEU A 891 16.41 23.95 -25.28
C LEU A 891 15.99 25.39 -25.63
N THR A 892 14.99 25.56 -26.48
CA THR A 892 14.51 26.86 -27.00
C THR A 892 13.08 27.19 -26.60
N ASP A 893 12.37 26.28 -25.94
CA ASP A 893 10.98 26.49 -25.54
C ASP A 893 10.83 27.70 -24.62
N LYS A 894 9.71 28.40 -24.80
CA LYS A 894 9.22 29.48 -23.94
C LYS A 894 7.91 29.04 -23.30
N ASP A 895 7.46 29.79 -22.30
CA ASP A 895 6.10 29.59 -21.80
C ASP A 895 5.11 29.97 -22.92
N SER A 896 4.26 29.03 -23.33
CA SER A 896 3.29 29.28 -24.41
C SER A 896 2.09 30.11 -23.95
N TYR A 897 2.03 30.48 -22.66
CA TYR A 897 1.01 31.33 -22.07
C TYR A 897 1.50 32.77 -21.83
N PRO A 898 0.57 33.75 -21.74
CA PRO A 898 -0.87 33.61 -21.94
C PRO A 898 -1.26 33.42 -23.43
N LEU A 899 -2.40 32.77 -23.69
CA LEU A 899 -2.94 32.65 -25.04
C LEU A 899 -3.30 34.03 -25.63
N SER A 900 -3.08 34.23 -26.93
CA SER A 900 -3.47 35.47 -27.63
C SER A 900 -5.00 35.60 -27.76
N ASN A 901 -5.50 36.83 -27.95
CA ASN A 901 -6.93 37.07 -28.15
C ASN A 901 -7.48 36.33 -29.37
N GLN A 902 -6.69 36.20 -30.44
CA GLN A 902 -7.07 35.44 -31.63
C GLN A 902 -7.25 33.95 -31.30
N GLN A 903 -6.32 33.35 -30.57
CA GLN A 903 -6.44 31.94 -30.15
C GLN A 903 -7.67 31.68 -29.29
N VAL A 904 -8.03 32.62 -28.40
CA VAL A 904 -9.26 32.52 -27.60
C VAL A 904 -10.51 32.62 -28.48
N ALA A 905 -10.53 33.54 -29.45
CA ALA A 905 -11.64 33.67 -30.39
C ALA A 905 -11.80 32.42 -31.28
N ASP A 906 -10.69 31.89 -31.80
CA ASP A 906 -10.66 30.66 -32.60
C ASP A 906 -11.15 29.46 -31.79
N ALA A 907 -10.81 29.38 -30.50
CA ALA A 907 -11.31 28.34 -29.61
C ALA A 907 -12.84 28.41 -29.46
N VAL A 908 -13.41 29.59 -29.19
CA VAL A 908 -14.87 29.75 -29.12
C VAL A 908 -15.55 29.45 -30.45
N ALA A 909 -14.95 29.86 -31.57
CA ALA A 909 -15.45 29.53 -32.91
C ALA A 909 -15.42 28.02 -33.19
N THR A 910 -14.40 27.32 -32.68
CA THR A 910 -14.26 25.87 -32.82
C THR A 910 -15.36 25.12 -32.06
N LEU A 911 -15.74 25.58 -30.87
CA LEU A 911 -16.87 25.02 -30.11
C LEU A 911 -18.23 25.14 -30.84
N ARG A 912 -18.34 25.99 -31.87
CA ARG A 912 -19.56 26.13 -32.71
C ARG A 912 -19.62 25.15 -33.88
N LYS A 913 -18.52 24.48 -34.21
CA LYS A 913 -18.44 23.57 -35.36
C LYS A 913 -18.97 22.19 -34.99
N LYS A 914 -19.71 21.56 -35.90
CA LYS A 914 -20.29 20.21 -35.69
C LYS A 914 -19.28 19.08 -35.86
N ASP A 915 -18.38 19.22 -36.84
CA ASP A 915 -17.43 18.17 -37.23
C ASP A 915 -16.01 18.59 -36.85
N VAL A 916 -15.69 18.49 -35.55
CA VAL A 916 -14.37 18.80 -34.99
C VAL A 916 -13.76 17.51 -34.46
N ASP A 917 -12.48 17.30 -34.75
CA ASP A 917 -11.74 16.19 -34.15
C ASP A 917 -11.73 16.33 -32.63
N GLU A 918 -11.81 15.21 -31.93
CA GLU A 918 -11.91 15.19 -30.47
C GLU A 918 -10.74 15.94 -29.81
N ALA A 919 -9.51 15.80 -30.32
CA ALA A 919 -8.35 16.52 -29.77
C ALA A 919 -8.42 18.04 -29.99
N GLU A 920 -9.00 18.48 -31.11
CA GLU A 920 -9.26 19.91 -31.37
C GLU A 920 -10.36 20.45 -30.44
N MET A 921 -11.40 19.67 -30.17
CA MET A 921 -12.47 20.01 -29.22
C MET A 921 -11.92 20.17 -27.81
N TRP A 922 -11.12 19.22 -27.33
CA TRP A 922 -10.45 19.29 -26.02
C TRP A 922 -9.58 20.54 -25.89
N LYS A 923 -8.77 20.82 -26.92
CA LYS A 923 -7.91 22.01 -26.93
C LYS A 923 -8.73 23.30 -26.92
N ALA A 924 -9.80 23.38 -27.71
CA ALA A 924 -10.68 24.54 -27.75
C ALA A 924 -11.34 24.78 -26.38
N LEU A 925 -11.89 23.73 -25.77
CA LEU A 925 -12.50 23.81 -24.45
C LEU A 925 -11.48 24.23 -23.38
N ALA A 926 -10.28 23.63 -23.38
CA ALA A 926 -9.22 23.99 -22.46
C ALA A 926 -8.73 25.44 -22.66
N SER A 927 -8.64 25.91 -23.91
CA SER A 927 -8.27 27.30 -24.25
C SER A 927 -9.32 28.31 -23.78
N VAL A 928 -10.61 27.94 -23.87
CA VAL A 928 -11.71 28.74 -23.33
C VAL A 928 -11.65 28.82 -21.81
N LEU A 929 -11.56 27.66 -21.13
CA LEU A 929 -11.57 27.58 -19.66
C LEU A 929 -10.35 28.27 -19.01
N VAL A 930 -9.19 28.29 -19.67
CA VAL A 930 -8.02 29.00 -19.14
C VAL A 930 -8.07 30.51 -19.37
N SER A 931 -8.92 30.98 -20.28
CA SER A 931 -9.07 32.39 -20.66
C SER A 931 -10.49 32.92 -20.43
N MET A 932 -11.17 32.44 -19.39
CA MET A 932 -12.61 32.68 -19.19
C MET A 932 -13.02 34.14 -19.20
N GLU A 933 -12.25 35.04 -18.61
CA GLU A 933 -12.54 36.49 -18.61
C GLU A 933 -12.68 37.02 -20.05
N ARG A 934 -11.76 36.64 -20.93
CA ARG A 934 -11.74 37.05 -22.35
C ARG A 934 -12.70 36.25 -23.22
N ALA A 935 -12.96 35.00 -22.87
CA ALA A 935 -13.88 34.13 -23.61
C ALA A 935 -15.36 34.45 -23.31
N THR A 936 -15.68 34.95 -22.12
CA THR A 936 -17.07 35.17 -21.66
C THR A 936 -17.92 36.01 -22.62
N PRO A 937 -17.48 37.17 -23.13
CA PRO A 937 -18.28 37.93 -24.10
C PRO A 937 -18.59 37.14 -25.37
N LEU A 938 -17.62 36.40 -25.88
CA LEU A 938 -17.74 35.58 -27.09
C LEU A 938 -18.65 34.35 -26.87
N LEU A 939 -18.62 33.78 -25.67
CA LEU A 939 -19.51 32.68 -25.27
C LEU A 939 -20.96 33.15 -25.10
N LYS A 940 -21.19 34.34 -24.53
CA LYS A 940 -22.52 34.95 -24.46
C LYS A 940 -23.10 35.23 -25.84
N ASP A 941 -22.27 35.79 -26.72
CA ASP A 941 -22.63 35.96 -28.13
C ASP A 941 -22.97 34.60 -28.78
N ALA A 942 -22.12 33.58 -28.59
CA ALA A 942 -22.34 32.23 -29.12
C ALA A 942 -23.66 31.61 -28.62
N HIS A 943 -23.93 31.72 -27.32
CA HIS A 943 -25.14 31.21 -26.68
C HIS A 943 -26.41 31.89 -27.21
N SER A 944 -26.40 33.22 -27.32
CA SER A 944 -27.55 33.99 -27.81
C SER A 944 -27.88 33.71 -29.29
N HIS A 945 -26.88 33.40 -30.11
CA HIS A 945 -27.04 33.11 -31.53
C HIS A 945 -27.06 31.61 -31.87
N ALA A 946 -26.95 30.72 -30.89
CA ALA A 946 -26.99 29.27 -31.10
C ALA A 946 -28.37 28.84 -31.62
N LYS A 947 -28.39 28.23 -32.81
CA LYS A 947 -29.64 27.78 -33.46
C LYS A 947 -30.08 26.38 -33.02
N LEU A 948 -29.14 25.54 -32.58
CA LEU A 948 -29.44 24.18 -32.13
C LEU A 948 -29.60 24.13 -30.62
N PRO A 949 -30.62 23.42 -30.09
CA PRO A 949 -30.83 23.28 -28.65
C PRO A 949 -29.59 22.74 -27.92
N GLN A 950 -28.89 21.76 -28.50
CA GLN A 950 -27.71 21.16 -27.87
C GLN A 950 -26.52 22.15 -27.79
N ASP A 951 -26.25 22.92 -28.84
CA ASP A 951 -25.18 23.92 -28.82
C ASP A 951 -25.47 25.00 -27.77
N LYS A 952 -26.74 25.44 -27.72
CA LYS A 952 -27.21 26.40 -26.72
C LYS A 952 -27.04 25.86 -25.31
N LEU A 953 -27.34 24.58 -25.08
CA LEU A 953 -27.13 23.92 -23.79
C LEU A 953 -25.65 23.82 -23.42
N ASN A 954 -24.77 23.45 -24.37
CA ASN A 954 -23.33 23.34 -24.14
C ASN A 954 -22.71 24.69 -23.74
N PHE A 955 -23.04 25.78 -24.45
CA PHE A 955 -22.55 27.12 -24.08
C PHE A 955 -23.10 27.59 -22.73
N ALA A 956 -24.37 27.31 -22.45
CA ALA A 956 -24.97 27.62 -21.15
C ALA A 956 -24.25 26.89 -20.01
N LEU A 957 -23.89 25.61 -20.20
CA LEU A 957 -23.16 24.82 -19.23
C LEU A 957 -21.75 25.37 -18.97
N ILE A 958 -20.99 25.72 -20.03
CA ILE A 958 -19.65 26.33 -19.91
C ILE A 958 -19.71 27.64 -19.12
N LEU A 959 -20.68 28.51 -19.46
CA LEU A 959 -20.91 29.78 -18.77
C LEU A 959 -21.26 29.55 -17.29
N ALA A 960 -22.15 28.61 -16.99
CA ALA A 960 -22.61 28.36 -15.63
C ALA A 960 -21.52 27.77 -14.72
N LEU A 961 -20.76 26.78 -15.19
CA LEU A 961 -19.67 26.15 -14.42
C LEU A 961 -18.50 27.09 -14.11
N THR A 962 -18.49 28.28 -14.72
CA THR A 962 -17.48 29.32 -14.51
C THR A 962 -18.05 30.54 -13.78
N GLY A 963 -19.27 30.41 -13.24
CA GLY A 963 -19.92 31.42 -12.40
C GLY A 963 -20.75 32.46 -13.17
N ASN A 964 -20.99 32.27 -14.48
CA ASN A 964 -21.78 33.20 -15.29
C ASN A 964 -23.23 32.72 -15.46
N ASN A 965 -24.20 33.58 -15.13
CA ASN A 965 -25.62 33.23 -15.13
C ASN A 965 -26.35 33.42 -16.48
N ALA A 966 -25.69 33.89 -17.54
CA ALA A 966 -26.36 34.23 -18.80
C ALA A 966 -27.07 33.03 -19.48
N GLY A 967 -26.67 31.80 -19.15
CA GLY A 967 -27.31 30.57 -19.62
C GLY A 967 -28.25 29.89 -18.63
N ALA A 968 -28.46 30.43 -17.43
CA ALA A 968 -29.15 29.74 -16.33
C ALA A 968 -30.58 29.31 -16.70
N ASP A 969 -31.36 30.17 -17.36
CA ASP A 969 -32.73 29.83 -17.78
C ASP A 969 -32.74 28.72 -18.85
N THR A 970 -31.69 28.62 -19.68
CA THR A 970 -31.56 27.50 -20.64
C THR A 970 -31.36 26.18 -19.90
N LEU A 971 -30.54 26.19 -18.86
CA LEU A 971 -30.30 25.01 -18.02
C LEU A 971 -31.55 24.63 -17.20
N LEU A 972 -32.27 25.62 -16.68
CA LEU A 972 -33.52 25.41 -15.94
C LEU A 972 -34.58 24.73 -16.80
N HIS A 973 -34.82 25.23 -18.02
CA HIS A 973 -35.78 24.60 -18.93
C HIS A 973 -35.36 23.17 -19.28
N ALA A 974 -34.07 22.92 -19.54
CA ALA A 974 -33.59 21.57 -19.83
C ALA A 974 -33.80 20.59 -18.64
N LEU A 975 -33.64 21.07 -17.40
CA LEU A 975 -33.97 20.30 -16.19
C LEU A 975 -35.47 19.99 -16.09
N GLN A 976 -36.34 20.97 -16.36
CA GLN A 976 -37.79 20.84 -16.29
C GLN A 976 -38.37 19.95 -17.40
N ASP A 977 -37.82 20.01 -18.61
CA ASP A 977 -38.25 19.22 -19.77
C ASP A 977 -37.92 17.73 -19.63
N THR A 978 -37.02 17.38 -18.70
CA THR A 978 -36.61 16.00 -18.47
C THR A 978 -37.47 15.38 -17.36
N ALA A 979 -38.29 14.37 -17.64
CA ALA A 979 -39.20 13.77 -16.64
C ALA A 979 -38.47 12.82 -15.66
N ASP A 980 -37.66 11.90 -16.18
CA ASP A 980 -36.96 10.85 -15.40
C ASP A 980 -35.45 11.13 -15.28
N TRP A 981 -34.73 10.31 -14.52
CA TRP A 981 -33.26 10.37 -14.48
C TRP A 981 -32.71 9.80 -15.79
N ASP A 982 -31.69 10.46 -16.35
CA ASP A 982 -30.89 9.89 -17.44
C ASP A 982 -29.94 8.82 -16.89
N LYS A 983 -29.20 8.14 -17.76
CA LYS A 983 -28.26 7.11 -17.31
C LYS A 983 -27.07 7.76 -16.58
N GLY A 984 -27.00 7.58 -15.28
CA GLY A 984 -25.90 8.06 -14.46
C GLY A 984 -24.66 7.15 -14.48
N TRP A 985 -23.83 7.34 -13.45
CA TRP A 985 -22.56 6.65 -13.30
C TRP A 985 -22.40 6.08 -11.88
N ASN A 986 -22.03 4.80 -11.81
CA ASN A 986 -21.56 4.14 -10.58
C ASN A 986 -20.06 3.93 -10.68
N TYR A 987 -19.42 3.81 -9.52
CA TYR A 987 -18.01 3.44 -9.45
C TYR A 987 -17.80 2.06 -10.11
N ARG A 988 -16.74 1.92 -10.92
CA ARG A 988 -16.38 0.69 -11.66
C ARG A 988 -14.88 0.50 -11.55
N GLY A 989 -14.38 -0.58 -10.95
CA GLY A 989 -13.01 -0.78 -10.48
C GLY A 989 -11.90 -0.17 -11.34
N MET A 990 -11.22 -0.99 -12.14
CA MET A 990 -10.05 -0.56 -12.91
C MET A 990 -10.42 0.12 -14.24
N GLY A 991 -9.70 1.20 -14.59
CA GLY A 991 -9.76 1.84 -15.91
C GLY A 991 -11.10 2.52 -16.21
N GLN A 992 -11.38 3.62 -15.52
CA GLN A 992 -12.60 4.43 -15.67
C GLN A 992 -12.39 5.48 -16.77
N TYR A 993 -13.18 5.35 -17.85
CA TYR A 993 -13.19 6.25 -19.00
C TYR A 993 -14.59 6.79 -19.26
N GLY A 994 -14.67 7.90 -19.98
CA GLY A 994 -15.92 8.59 -20.29
C GLY A 994 -16.43 9.44 -19.13
N ALA A 995 -17.64 9.98 -19.31
CA ALA A 995 -18.24 10.88 -18.33
C ALA A 995 -18.56 10.16 -17.01
N SER A 996 -18.12 10.74 -15.90
CA SER A 996 -18.48 10.30 -14.54
C SER A 996 -19.67 11.06 -13.95
N VAL A 997 -20.28 11.92 -14.75
CA VAL A 997 -21.52 12.67 -14.49
C VAL A 997 -22.36 12.60 -15.76
N SER A 998 -23.68 12.44 -15.62
CA SER A 998 -24.59 12.52 -16.77
C SER A 998 -24.81 13.97 -17.23
N THR A 999 -25.53 14.17 -18.33
CA THR A 999 -25.90 15.51 -18.79
C THR A 999 -26.81 16.19 -17.77
N LEU A 1000 -27.78 15.45 -17.22
CA LEU A 1000 -28.66 15.98 -16.17
C LEU A 1000 -27.90 16.30 -14.89
N ASP A 1001 -26.94 15.46 -14.49
CA ASP A 1001 -26.06 15.72 -13.35
C ASP A 1001 -25.28 17.02 -13.54
N ALA A 1002 -24.70 17.23 -14.72
CA ALA A 1002 -23.93 18.44 -15.05
C ALA A 1002 -24.81 19.71 -14.98
N ILE A 1003 -26.05 19.64 -15.46
CA ILE A 1003 -27.04 20.73 -15.36
C ILE A 1003 -27.34 21.05 -13.90
N ILE A 1004 -27.63 20.04 -13.07
CA ILE A 1004 -27.94 20.21 -11.65
C ILE A 1004 -26.75 20.82 -10.90
N ILE A 1005 -25.54 20.32 -11.14
CA ILE A 1005 -24.30 20.85 -10.55
C ILE A 1005 -24.12 22.32 -10.95
N ALA A 1006 -24.29 22.66 -12.22
CA ALA A 1006 -24.12 24.02 -12.73
C ALA A 1006 -25.15 25.01 -12.16
N LEU A 1007 -26.43 24.61 -12.10
CA LEU A 1007 -27.50 25.42 -11.49
C LEU A 1007 -27.26 25.63 -9.99
N GLY A 1008 -26.77 24.60 -9.28
CA GLY A 1008 -26.36 24.68 -7.90
C GLY A 1008 -25.17 25.63 -7.69
N ALA A 1009 -24.13 25.53 -8.51
CA ALA A 1009 -22.94 26.40 -8.45
C ALA A 1009 -23.29 27.89 -8.68
N LEU A 1010 -24.32 28.19 -9.48
CA LEU A 1010 -24.85 29.54 -9.65
C LEU A 1010 -25.79 29.99 -8.52
N ASN A 1011 -26.18 29.09 -7.61
CA ASN A 1011 -27.24 29.29 -6.63
C ASN A 1011 -28.53 29.86 -7.27
N HIS A 1012 -28.91 29.33 -8.43
CA HIS A 1012 -30.02 29.83 -9.22
C HIS A 1012 -31.37 29.42 -8.60
N GLN A 1013 -31.94 30.29 -7.76
CA GLN A 1013 -33.12 30.02 -6.93
C GLN A 1013 -34.30 29.36 -7.66
N PRO A 1014 -34.69 29.75 -8.89
CA PRO A 1014 -35.76 29.07 -9.63
C PRO A 1014 -35.54 27.57 -9.88
N ALA A 1015 -34.29 27.08 -9.82
CA ALA A 1015 -33.96 25.66 -9.99
C ALA A 1015 -34.17 24.82 -8.73
N LEU A 1016 -34.32 25.43 -7.55
CA LEU A 1016 -34.42 24.68 -6.29
C LEU A 1016 -35.58 23.68 -6.33
N GLN A 1017 -36.80 24.13 -6.64
CA GLN A 1017 -37.98 23.27 -6.64
C GLN A 1017 -37.86 22.11 -7.65
N PRO A 1018 -37.46 22.32 -8.92
CA PRO A 1018 -37.17 21.23 -9.86
C PRO A 1018 -36.10 20.24 -9.37
N ILE A 1019 -35.03 20.71 -8.71
CA ILE A 1019 -33.98 19.84 -8.15
C ILE A 1019 -34.55 18.97 -7.02
N LEU A 1020 -35.39 19.53 -6.13
CA LEU A 1020 -36.03 18.78 -5.05
C LEU A 1020 -36.97 17.69 -5.59
N GLU A 1021 -37.78 18.01 -6.60
CA GLU A 1021 -38.68 17.06 -7.27
C GLU A 1021 -37.90 15.91 -7.91
N LYS A 1022 -36.74 16.18 -8.52
CA LYS A 1022 -35.84 15.14 -9.06
C LYS A 1022 -35.22 14.29 -7.97
N ALA A 1023 -34.73 14.92 -6.91
CA ALA A 1023 -34.11 14.24 -5.78
C ALA A 1023 -35.09 13.24 -5.12
N GLN A 1024 -36.36 13.61 -4.93
CA GLN A 1024 -37.37 12.74 -4.33
C GLN A 1024 -37.59 11.42 -5.09
N LYS A 1025 -37.36 11.41 -6.42
CA LYS A 1025 -37.46 10.22 -7.28
C LYS A 1025 -36.31 9.22 -7.13
N LEU A 1026 -35.19 9.59 -6.50
CA LEU A 1026 -34.02 8.69 -6.38
C LEU A 1026 -34.31 7.47 -5.50
N THR A 1027 -34.00 6.27 -5.97
CA THR A 1027 -34.08 5.00 -5.23
C THR A 1027 -32.69 4.39 -5.05
N LYS A 1028 -32.58 3.28 -4.31
CA LYS A 1028 -31.32 2.54 -4.14
C LYS A 1028 -30.72 2.02 -5.46
N ASP A 1029 -31.54 1.88 -6.50
CA ASP A 1029 -31.15 1.36 -7.80
C ASP A 1029 -30.57 2.45 -8.73
N ASN A 1030 -30.79 3.72 -8.42
CA ASN A 1030 -30.20 4.83 -9.18
C ASN A 1030 -28.69 4.93 -8.95
N GLU A 1031 -27.99 5.46 -9.94
CA GLU A 1031 -26.54 5.57 -9.97
C GLU A 1031 -26.00 6.63 -8.99
N PHE A 1032 -24.77 6.41 -8.49
CA PHE A 1032 -24.11 7.29 -7.52
C PHE A 1032 -23.95 8.74 -8.02
N SER A 1033 -23.69 8.95 -9.31
CA SER A 1033 -23.49 10.29 -9.86
C SER A 1033 -24.69 11.22 -9.60
N HIS A 1034 -25.91 10.69 -9.63
CA HIS A 1034 -27.13 11.46 -9.34
C HIS A 1034 -27.19 11.90 -7.87
N PHE A 1035 -26.89 11.00 -6.93
CA PHE A 1035 -26.79 11.34 -5.52
C PHE A 1035 -25.71 12.40 -5.27
N ARG A 1036 -24.57 12.29 -5.95
CA ARG A 1036 -23.48 13.27 -5.87
C ARG A 1036 -23.91 14.63 -6.44
N ALA A 1037 -24.56 14.67 -7.60
CA ALA A 1037 -25.01 15.90 -8.23
C ALA A 1037 -26.03 16.66 -7.36
N VAL A 1038 -27.03 15.94 -6.83
CA VAL A 1038 -28.01 16.49 -5.88
C VAL A 1038 -27.31 16.99 -4.61
N SER A 1039 -26.38 16.21 -4.06
CA SER A 1039 -25.63 16.60 -2.86
C SER A 1039 -24.85 17.90 -3.08
N ILE A 1040 -24.12 18.03 -4.19
CA ILE A 1040 -23.36 19.24 -4.55
C ILE A 1040 -24.29 20.45 -4.72
N ALA A 1041 -25.41 20.29 -5.41
CA ALA A 1041 -26.33 21.39 -5.65
C ALA A 1041 -27.04 21.85 -4.38
N LEU A 1042 -27.60 20.92 -3.57
CA LEU A 1042 -28.38 21.27 -2.38
C LEU A 1042 -27.53 21.88 -1.24
N GLN A 1043 -26.22 21.67 -1.24
CA GLN A 1043 -25.28 22.40 -0.36
C GLN A 1043 -25.33 23.92 -0.57
N GLN A 1044 -25.65 24.38 -1.78
CA GLN A 1044 -25.68 25.81 -2.12
C GLN A 1044 -27.03 26.48 -1.80
N PHE A 1045 -28.10 25.71 -1.66
CA PHE A 1045 -29.49 26.19 -1.54
C PHE A 1045 -30.06 26.18 -0.11
N ALA A 1046 -29.20 26.25 0.93
CA ALA A 1046 -29.54 26.13 2.36
C ALA A 1046 -31.00 26.54 2.72
N SER A 1047 -31.91 25.56 2.75
CA SER A 1047 -33.34 25.74 3.00
C SER A 1047 -33.93 24.54 3.74
N GLU A 1048 -35.09 24.74 4.38
CA GLU A 1048 -35.82 23.68 5.09
C GLU A 1048 -36.24 22.54 4.14
N GLN A 1049 -36.74 22.88 2.95
CA GLN A 1049 -37.14 21.89 1.94
C GLN A 1049 -35.95 21.04 1.44
N ALA A 1050 -34.78 21.64 1.25
CA ALA A 1050 -33.56 20.91 0.92
C ALA A 1050 -33.12 19.99 2.06
N THR A 1051 -33.22 20.46 3.30
CA THR A 1051 -32.95 19.67 4.51
C THR A 1051 -33.86 18.45 4.58
N ASP A 1052 -35.17 18.64 4.44
CA ASP A 1052 -36.17 17.57 4.48
C ASP A 1052 -35.93 16.52 3.39
N THR A 1053 -35.62 16.97 2.18
CA THR A 1053 -35.35 16.07 1.04
C THR A 1053 -34.09 15.24 1.27
N LEU A 1054 -33.01 15.83 1.80
CA LEU A 1054 -31.80 15.09 2.16
C LEU A 1054 -32.06 14.07 3.27
N VAL A 1055 -32.85 14.41 4.29
CA VAL A 1055 -33.26 13.49 5.35
C VAL A 1055 -34.07 12.32 4.80
N GLN A 1056 -35.02 12.59 3.90
CA GLN A 1056 -35.80 11.53 3.24
C GLN A 1056 -34.91 10.59 2.44
N LEU A 1057 -33.93 11.11 1.68
CA LEU A 1057 -32.98 10.31 0.92
C LEU A 1057 -32.11 9.41 1.79
N ILE A 1058 -31.55 9.95 2.88
CA ILE A 1058 -30.71 9.17 3.81
C ILE A 1058 -31.50 8.01 4.44
N ASN A 1059 -32.78 8.20 4.70
CA ASN A 1059 -33.64 7.18 5.33
C ASN A 1059 -34.24 6.17 4.35
N LYS A 1060 -33.92 6.23 3.04
CA LYS A 1060 -34.31 5.18 2.10
C LYS A 1060 -33.53 3.88 2.35
N ASP A 1061 -34.14 2.77 1.95
CA ASP A 1061 -33.58 1.43 2.11
C ASP A 1061 -32.17 1.33 1.53
N GLU A 1062 -31.27 0.69 2.30
CA GLU A 1062 -29.84 0.48 1.97
C GLU A 1062 -28.95 1.73 1.79
N ILE A 1063 -29.41 2.95 2.12
CA ILE A 1063 -28.60 4.17 1.99
C ILE A 1063 -27.72 4.43 3.22
N LYS A 1064 -28.20 4.21 4.44
CA LYS A 1064 -27.48 4.46 5.71
C LYS A 1064 -26.82 3.18 6.25
N GLY A 1065 -25.70 3.32 6.97
CA GLY A 1065 -25.09 2.26 7.79
C GLY A 1065 -23.78 1.65 7.27
N HIS A 1066 -23.02 2.36 6.45
CA HIS A 1066 -21.85 1.79 5.73
C HIS A 1066 -20.48 2.18 6.31
N HIS A 1067 -20.47 2.87 7.46
CA HIS A 1067 -19.25 3.19 8.21
C HIS A 1067 -18.62 1.93 8.84
N GLN A 1068 -17.31 1.97 9.09
CA GLN A 1068 -16.54 0.85 9.66
C GLN A 1068 -15.67 1.35 10.82
N LEU A 1069 -16.06 1.12 12.06
CA LEU A 1069 -15.36 1.64 13.23
C LEU A 1069 -14.00 0.95 13.45
N VAL A 1070 -13.03 1.68 14.01
CA VAL A 1070 -11.70 1.16 14.38
C VAL A 1070 -11.78 -0.05 15.34
N SER A 1071 -12.82 -0.13 16.18
CA SER A 1071 -12.99 -1.20 17.17
C SER A 1071 -13.53 -2.52 16.60
N GLN A 1072 -13.92 -2.55 15.33
CA GLN A 1072 -14.48 -3.75 14.69
C GLN A 1072 -13.37 -4.65 14.14
N ASP A 1073 -13.54 -5.97 14.21
CA ASP A 1073 -12.61 -6.93 13.59
C ASP A 1073 -12.56 -6.68 12.08
N PRO A 1074 -11.40 -6.33 11.50
CA PRO A 1074 -11.30 -6.06 10.08
C PRO A 1074 -11.65 -7.28 9.22
N ARG A 1075 -11.44 -8.52 9.68
CA ARG A 1075 -11.67 -9.75 8.90
C ARG A 1075 -13.12 -9.88 8.41
N GLN A 1076 -14.08 -9.36 9.16
CA GLN A 1076 -15.51 -9.40 8.78
C GLN A 1076 -15.79 -8.62 7.47
N PHE A 1077 -14.88 -7.74 7.05
CA PHE A 1077 -15.04 -6.93 5.85
C PHE A 1077 -14.32 -7.50 4.62
N ALA A 1078 -13.65 -8.65 4.74
CA ALA A 1078 -12.85 -9.27 3.68
C ALA A 1078 -13.70 -10.05 2.65
N GLN A 1079 -14.87 -10.57 3.03
CA GLN A 1079 -15.72 -11.50 2.24
C GLN A 1079 -16.54 -10.85 1.10
N ASN A 1080 -16.27 -9.60 0.72
CA ASN A 1080 -17.12 -8.88 -0.23
C ASN A 1080 -16.84 -9.27 -1.69
N ARG A 1081 -17.86 -9.84 -2.34
CA ARG A 1081 -17.85 -10.34 -3.73
C ARG A 1081 -17.83 -9.22 -4.79
N ASP A 1082 -18.35 -8.04 -4.46
CA ASP A 1082 -18.36 -6.86 -5.33
C ASP A 1082 -17.85 -5.61 -4.59
N PRO A 1083 -16.55 -5.25 -4.75
CA PRO A 1083 -16.00 -4.05 -4.12
C PRO A 1083 -16.59 -2.74 -4.68
N ASP A 1084 -17.08 -2.74 -5.92
CA ASP A 1084 -17.61 -1.53 -6.57
C ASP A 1084 -19.00 -1.18 -6.05
N TYR A 1085 -19.83 -2.20 -5.83
CA TYR A 1085 -21.13 -2.06 -5.17
C TYR A 1085 -20.98 -1.43 -3.78
N ARG A 1086 -20.00 -1.89 -2.99
CA ARG A 1086 -19.74 -1.37 -1.65
C ARG A 1086 -19.28 0.10 -1.66
N ARG A 1087 -18.28 0.43 -2.47
CA ARG A 1087 -17.76 1.81 -2.63
C ARG A 1087 -18.89 2.78 -2.96
N THR A 1088 -19.79 2.36 -3.85
CA THR A 1088 -20.95 3.13 -4.27
C THR A 1088 -21.86 3.50 -3.09
N LYS A 1089 -22.19 2.54 -2.20
CA LYS A 1089 -23.05 2.80 -1.03
C LYS A 1089 -22.42 3.74 -0.01
N GLU A 1090 -21.15 3.51 0.28
CA GLU A 1090 -20.37 4.31 1.25
C GLU A 1090 -20.27 5.77 0.80
N LEU A 1091 -19.99 5.99 -0.50
CA LEU A 1091 -19.96 7.33 -1.07
C LEU A 1091 -21.35 7.98 -1.02
N ARG A 1092 -22.44 7.28 -1.39
CA ARG A 1092 -23.80 7.84 -1.32
C ARG A 1092 -24.15 8.36 0.08
N GLU A 1093 -23.91 7.55 1.11
CA GLU A 1093 -24.23 7.91 2.50
C GLU A 1093 -23.47 9.17 2.93
N ILE A 1094 -22.15 9.19 2.74
CA ILE A 1094 -21.32 10.27 3.25
C ILE A 1094 -21.52 11.59 2.50
N PHE A 1095 -21.78 11.55 1.18
CA PHE A 1095 -22.09 12.75 0.40
C PHE A 1095 -23.43 13.37 0.82
N LEU A 1096 -24.47 12.55 1.02
CA LEU A 1096 -25.76 13.03 1.53
C LEU A 1096 -25.64 13.61 2.94
N ALA A 1097 -24.90 12.94 3.82
CA ALA A 1097 -24.68 13.40 5.18
C ALA A 1097 -23.86 14.71 5.23
N ALA A 1098 -22.85 14.85 4.37
CA ALA A 1098 -22.08 16.08 4.23
C ALA A 1098 -22.96 17.22 3.72
N ALA A 1099 -23.78 16.97 2.70
CA ALA A 1099 -24.73 17.97 2.19
C ALA A 1099 -25.73 18.41 3.27
N LEU A 1100 -26.30 17.47 4.03
CA LEU A 1100 -27.22 17.78 5.11
C LEU A 1100 -26.55 18.58 6.23
N TYR A 1101 -25.29 18.28 6.56
CA TYR A 1101 -24.53 19.02 7.56
C TYR A 1101 -24.24 20.45 7.12
N ILE A 1102 -23.81 20.65 5.86
CA ILE A 1102 -23.51 21.99 5.33
C ILE A 1102 -24.77 22.85 5.29
N SER A 1103 -25.90 22.28 4.84
CA SER A 1103 -27.18 23.00 4.78
C SER A 1103 -27.83 23.20 6.15
N ASN A 1104 -27.66 22.26 7.09
CA ASN A 1104 -28.14 22.35 8.47
C ASN A 1104 -27.15 21.74 9.48
N PRO A 1105 -26.16 22.53 9.96
CA PRO A 1105 -25.07 22.06 10.82
C PRO A 1105 -25.50 21.56 12.19
N LYS A 1106 -26.75 21.83 12.61
CA LYS A 1106 -27.32 21.37 13.88
C LYS A 1106 -28.12 20.08 13.72
N HIS A 1107 -28.32 19.57 12.52
CA HIS A 1107 -29.15 18.40 12.27
C HIS A 1107 -28.55 17.13 12.93
N PRO A 1108 -29.30 16.42 13.79
CA PRO A 1108 -28.78 15.29 14.56
C PRO A 1108 -28.33 14.12 13.68
N LEU A 1109 -29.10 13.79 12.63
CA LEU A 1109 -28.78 12.69 11.71
C LEU A 1109 -27.44 12.87 11.00
N ALA A 1110 -27.16 14.08 10.50
CA ALA A 1110 -25.91 14.37 9.80
C ALA A 1110 -24.72 14.29 10.76
N LYS A 1111 -24.85 14.85 11.98
CA LYS A 1111 -23.83 14.75 13.02
C LYS A 1111 -23.56 13.30 13.41
N GLU A 1112 -24.60 12.49 13.58
CA GLU A 1112 -24.45 11.07 13.92
C GLU A 1112 -23.62 10.34 12.84
N ILE A 1113 -24.03 10.45 11.57
CA ILE A 1113 -23.36 9.78 10.45
C ILE A 1113 -21.92 10.27 10.30
N LEU A 1114 -21.69 11.60 10.30
CA LEU A 1114 -20.35 12.17 10.15
C LEU A 1114 -19.45 11.86 11.35
N ASN A 1115 -19.98 11.80 12.58
CA ASN A 1115 -19.18 11.38 13.74
C ASN A 1115 -18.80 9.90 13.67
N ASN A 1116 -19.68 9.04 13.13
CA ASN A 1116 -19.35 7.64 12.87
C ASN A 1116 -18.24 7.54 11.83
N TYR A 1117 -18.35 8.27 10.71
CA TYR A 1117 -17.29 8.31 9.70
C TYR A 1117 -15.99 8.94 10.19
N ALA A 1118 -16.04 9.95 11.07
CA ALA A 1118 -14.85 10.54 11.68
C ALA A 1118 -14.03 9.53 12.53
N ASN A 1119 -14.68 8.44 12.96
CA ASN A 1119 -14.08 7.30 13.67
C ASN A 1119 -13.95 6.05 12.78
N ASP A 1120 -14.09 6.18 11.47
CA ASP A 1120 -14.03 5.07 10.51
C ASP A 1120 -12.59 4.60 10.32
N SER A 1121 -12.31 3.33 10.51
CA SER A 1121 -11.01 2.69 10.29
C SER A 1121 -10.32 2.98 8.95
N ARG A 1122 -11.02 3.52 7.94
CA ARG A 1122 -10.45 3.99 6.67
C ARG A 1122 -10.14 5.49 6.73
N GLY A 1123 -8.89 5.86 6.45
CA GLY A 1123 -8.37 7.23 6.63
C GLY A 1123 -9.09 8.25 5.76
N ILE A 1124 -9.36 7.90 4.50
CA ILE A 1124 -10.00 8.80 3.54
C ILE A 1124 -11.38 9.29 4.01
N TYR A 1125 -12.25 8.39 4.48
CA TYR A 1125 -13.58 8.74 4.95
C TYR A 1125 -13.52 9.52 6.27
N ALA A 1126 -12.61 9.13 7.17
CA ALA A 1126 -12.44 9.82 8.45
C ALA A 1126 -11.90 11.24 8.29
N ARG A 1127 -10.93 11.46 7.41
CA ARG A 1127 -10.43 12.81 7.10
C ARG A 1127 -11.53 13.66 6.50
N HIS A 1128 -12.27 13.14 5.51
CA HIS A 1128 -13.36 13.87 4.89
C HIS A 1128 -14.44 14.27 5.91
N ALA A 1129 -14.94 13.31 6.70
CA ALA A 1129 -15.95 13.62 7.71
C ALA A 1129 -15.46 14.65 8.74
N LYS A 1130 -14.20 14.55 9.19
CA LYS A 1130 -13.58 15.55 10.08
C LYS A 1130 -13.44 16.92 9.42
N ALA A 1131 -13.13 16.98 8.13
CA ALA A 1131 -13.03 18.24 7.39
C ALA A 1131 -14.40 18.92 7.29
N ILE A 1132 -15.45 18.16 6.95
CA ILE A 1132 -16.84 18.65 6.94
C ILE A 1132 -17.27 19.14 8.32
N LEU A 1133 -17.05 18.36 9.38
CA LEU A 1133 -17.39 18.75 10.76
C LEU A 1133 -16.63 19.99 11.27
N LYS A 1134 -15.44 20.27 10.70
CA LYS A 1134 -14.64 21.47 11.02
C LYS A 1134 -14.99 22.67 10.16
N SER A 1135 -15.54 22.46 8.96
CA SER A 1135 -15.96 23.54 8.09
C SER A 1135 -16.97 24.40 8.85
N LYS A 1136 -16.64 25.67 9.07
CA LYS A 1136 -17.61 26.60 9.65
C LYS A 1136 -18.66 26.81 8.57
N PRO A 1137 -19.95 26.57 8.87
CA PRO A 1137 -21.03 26.80 7.93
C PRO A 1137 -21.15 28.26 7.54
#